data_AF-A0A3A1YL89-F1
#
_entry.id   AF-A0A3A1YL89-F1
#
_cell.length_a   1.000
_cell.length_b   1.000
_cell.length_c   1.000
_cell.angle_alpha   90.00
_cell.angle_beta   90.00
_cell.angle_gamma   90.00
#
_symmetry.space_group_name_H-M   'P 1'
#
loop_
_entity.id
_entity.type
_entity.pdbx_description
1 polymer ?
#
loop_
_entity_poly.entity_id
_entity_poly.type
_entity_poly.pdbx_seq_one_letter_code
_entity_poly.pdbx_strand_id
1 'polypeptide(L)'
;MSFFSFTFILFLLIVIFIYGLVSIGNTKYTAKLQNLTLFVASIIFVGFVHIYFALVLVGYAGFIYLAQQAIDKVVAINTTNNLKIARQYAHKNFSALVASYCSNNSQIAKLEKELQKSKKSIEIAHLISQTSNQPHSRALHEVLIKIEQQQQLISTKSETKAWVNYPRIISKLLVEYYSQLYFITDLKREDKINNQDLLYLNQLFTYAQSLLKEYELLSYKDLKINYKQEVDNENPELENLSPTNFYKKANKSLISTTAFTILIALSLLPLIYFKYFDFIYVNIVNFMNELGFANLGMLINVIPVIGISYYTFNSISLLVSVKRGEIKSTSLLTTLTFITYFPTIVAGPINRATTFIPQLLHKRTPQSLNLIFYFLSLGILKKWLLATTLGAVFVQPIFGAPTSYNSLEIVLGVYAYAFQLYFDFSGYTDLMFALGLCFGITHPQNFNNPYASLNIKDFWNRWHMSLSSWIRDFIYIPLGGNRDGFILAQCYTVIAMLLSGIWHGSTINFALWGLLHTLGIIGINILNKIQPLRIQNISKFLARFITFNYVCFTWVFFNSDDLDAAISLLTSLYHNWYLPISEPLTLITLSIIFIYWCFLPLFGKLITTLSSKIANYNTFLVVIVCLCFMVITINLAPSGVPPFIYSNF
;
A
#
# COMPACT_ATOMS: atom_id res chain seq x y z
N MET A 1 -23.27 -16.84 1.52
CA MET A 1 -22.69 -18.04 2.17
C MET A 1 -21.70 -17.60 3.23
N SER A 2 -21.72 -18.18 4.43
CA SER A 2 -20.68 -17.90 5.41
C SER A 2 -19.35 -18.52 4.96
N PHE A 3 -18.25 -17.79 5.19
CA PHE A 3 -16.87 -18.17 4.86
C PHE A 3 -16.40 -19.47 5.48
N PHE A 4 -17.24 -20.14 6.27
CA PHE A 4 -16.88 -21.32 7.03
C PHE A 4 -18.01 -22.35 7.07
N SER A 5 -18.85 -22.33 6.04
CA SER A 5 -19.75 -23.44 5.76
C SER A 5 -18.93 -24.70 5.44
N PHE A 6 -19.54 -25.87 5.66
CA PHE A 6 -18.96 -27.15 5.25
C PHE A 6 -18.55 -27.14 3.77
N THR A 7 -19.39 -26.55 2.91
CA THR A 7 -19.10 -26.38 1.47
C THR A 7 -17.81 -25.59 1.22
N PHE A 8 -17.58 -24.50 1.94
CA PHE A 8 -16.36 -23.71 1.79
C PHE A 8 -15.12 -24.48 2.25
N ILE A 9 -15.21 -25.20 3.38
CA ILE A 9 -14.09 -26.02 3.88
C ILE A 9 -13.74 -27.12 2.89
N LEU A 10 -14.74 -27.81 2.34
CA LEU A 10 -14.54 -28.85 1.33
C LEU A 10 -13.89 -28.26 0.06
N PHE A 11 -14.39 -27.12 -0.42
CA PHE A 11 -13.78 -26.39 -1.53
C PHE A 11 -12.30 -26.08 -1.26
N LEU A 12 -11.97 -25.56 -0.08
CA LEU A 12 -10.62 -25.20 0.29
C LEU A 12 -9.68 -26.44 0.29
N LEU A 13 -10.13 -27.55 0.87
CA LEU A 13 -9.36 -28.79 0.91
C LEU A 13 -9.09 -29.33 -0.49
N ILE A 14 -10.08 -29.29 -1.39
CA ILE A 14 -9.93 -29.67 -2.81
C ILE A 14 -8.89 -28.79 -3.49
N VAL A 15 -8.96 -27.46 -3.31
CA VAL A 15 -8.00 -26.52 -3.92
C VAL A 15 -6.58 -26.78 -3.41
N ILE A 16 -6.40 -26.95 -2.09
CA ILE A 16 -5.09 -27.25 -1.49
C ILE A 16 -4.54 -28.57 -2.02
N PHE A 17 -5.38 -29.61 -2.12
CA PHE A 17 -4.97 -30.90 -2.66
C PHE A 17 -4.51 -30.81 -4.12
N ILE A 18 -5.32 -30.20 -4.99
CA ILE A 18 -4.98 -30.00 -6.40
C ILE A 18 -3.69 -29.16 -6.54
N TYR A 19 -3.57 -28.08 -5.75
CA TYR A 19 -2.37 -27.24 -5.75
C TYR A 19 -1.12 -28.01 -5.30
N GLY A 20 -1.27 -28.90 -4.32
CA GLY A 20 -0.22 -29.81 -3.86
C GLY A 20 0.27 -30.71 -4.98
N LEU A 21 -0.64 -31.36 -5.71
CA LEU A 21 -0.29 -32.21 -6.86
C LEU A 21 0.47 -31.43 -7.95
N VAL A 22 -0.01 -30.22 -8.27
CA VAL A 22 0.67 -29.33 -9.23
C VAL A 22 2.08 -28.97 -8.76
N SER A 23 2.27 -28.76 -7.45
CA SER A 23 3.54 -28.33 -6.87
C SER A 23 4.61 -29.42 -6.84
N ILE A 24 4.20 -30.71 -6.83
CA ILE A 24 5.10 -31.87 -6.97
C ILE A 24 5.73 -31.88 -8.37
N GLY A 25 4.98 -31.49 -9.40
CA GLY A 25 5.49 -31.38 -10.77
C GLY A 25 6.67 -30.41 -10.87
N ASN A 26 7.79 -30.87 -11.43
CA ASN A 26 8.98 -30.04 -11.65
C ASN A 26 9.17 -29.70 -13.13
N THR A 27 8.23 -28.94 -13.69
CA THR A 27 8.29 -28.50 -15.09
C THR A 27 8.45 -27.00 -15.18
N LYS A 28 8.93 -26.50 -16.32
CA LYS A 28 8.97 -25.05 -16.61
C LYS A 28 7.58 -24.38 -16.58
N TYR A 29 6.50 -25.16 -16.59
CA TYR A 29 5.12 -24.68 -16.58
C TYR A 29 4.49 -24.69 -15.19
N THR A 30 5.17 -25.21 -14.16
CA THR A 30 4.59 -25.37 -12.82
C THR A 30 4.03 -24.04 -12.27
N ALA A 31 4.75 -22.93 -12.40
CA ALA A 31 4.26 -21.62 -11.94
C ALA A 31 2.97 -21.17 -12.66
N LYS A 32 2.86 -21.42 -13.98
CA LYS A 32 1.67 -21.12 -14.77
C LYS A 32 0.50 -22.01 -14.34
N LEU A 33 0.75 -23.30 -14.10
CA LEU A 33 -0.28 -24.23 -13.64
C LEU A 33 -0.77 -23.87 -12.24
N GLN A 34 0.13 -23.46 -11.34
CA GLN A 34 -0.23 -22.93 -10.02
C GLN A 34 -1.09 -21.66 -10.13
N ASN A 35 -0.74 -20.73 -11.03
CA ASN A 35 -1.55 -19.53 -11.27
C ASN A 35 -2.94 -19.88 -11.82
N LEU A 36 -3.01 -20.86 -12.73
CA LEU A 36 -4.26 -21.36 -13.27
C LEU A 36 -5.14 -22.00 -12.18
N THR A 37 -4.57 -22.85 -11.33
CA THR A 37 -5.29 -23.44 -10.19
C THR A 37 -5.86 -22.37 -9.27
N LEU A 38 -5.05 -21.37 -8.89
CA LEU A 38 -5.52 -20.28 -8.02
C LEU A 38 -6.57 -19.39 -8.70
N PHE A 39 -6.42 -19.13 -10.01
CA PHE A 39 -7.39 -18.37 -10.77
C PHE A 39 -8.73 -19.11 -10.86
N VAL A 40 -8.72 -20.39 -11.23
CA VAL A 40 -9.94 -21.22 -11.31
C VAL A 40 -10.61 -21.33 -9.94
N ALA A 41 -9.82 -21.58 -8.88
CA ALA A 41 -10.33 -21.57 -7.51
C ALA A 41 -11.02 -20.24 -7.17
N SER A 42 -10.45 -19.12 -7.62
CA SER A 42 -11.04 -17.81 -7.37
C SER A 42 -12.34 -17.56 -8.10
N ILE A 43 -12.46 -18.03 -9.34
CA ILE A 43 -13.71 -17.96 -10.11
C ILE A 43 -14.79 -18.82 -9.46
N ILE A 44 -14.44 -20.03 -9.03
CA ILE A 44 -15.38 -20.92 -8.31
C ILE A 44 -15.81 -20.28 -6.99
N PHE A 45 -14.86 -19.73 -6.22
CA PHE A 45 -15.14 -19.08 -4.95
C PHE A 45 -16.14 -17.92 -5.09
N VAL A 46 -15.93 -17.03 -6.06
CA VAL A 46 -16.86 -15.93 -6.36
C VAL A 46 -18.18 -16.47 -6.95
N GLY A 47 -18.11 -17.49 -7.80
CA GLY A 47 -19.27 -18.14 -8.41
C GLY A 47 -20.21 -18.79 -7.42
N PHE A 48 -19.71 -19.31 -6.30
CA PHE A 48 -20.55 -19.79 -5.18
C PHE A 48 -21.40 -18.69 -4.55
N VAL A 49 -20.97 -17.43 -4.66
CA VAL A 49 -21.77 -16.29 -4.24
C VAL A 49 -22.79 -15.96 -5.33
N HIS A 50 -22.31 -15.70 -6.56
CA HIS A 50 -23.17 -15.53 -7.73
C HIS A 50 -22.38 -15.65 -9.04
N ILE A 51 -22.91 -16.36 -10.05
CA ILE A 51 -22.22 -16.56 -11.34
C ILE A 51 -21.95 -15.24 -12.10
N TYR A 52 -22.89 -14.28 -12.02
CA TYR A 52 -22.73 -12.93 -12.59
C TYR A 52 -21.49 -12.21 -12.04
N PHE A 53 -21.16 -12.39 -10.75
CA PHE A 53 -20.01 -11.74 -10.13
C PHE A 53 -18.70 -12.23 -10.74
N ALA A 54 -18.60 -13.54 -11.01
CA ALA A 54 -17.43 -14.09 -11.68
C ALA A 54 -17.22 -13.47 -13.07
N LEU A 55 -18.29 -13.30 -13.85
CA LEU A 55 -18.22 -12.69 -15.19
C LEU A 55 -17.78 -11.22 -15.13
N VAL A 56 -18.41 -10.43 -14.24
CA VAL A 56 -18.05 -9.02 -14.02
C VAL A 56 -16.58 -8.88 -13.64
N LEU A 57 -16.11 -9.72 -12.72
CA LEU A 57 -14.74 -9.63 -12.20
C LEU A 57 -13.69 -10.08 -13.22
N VAL A 58 -14.00 -11.09 -14.04
CA VAL A 58 -13.12 -11.48 -15.17
C VAL A 58 -13.07 -10.38 -16.23
N GLY A 59 -14.21 -9.79 -16.59
CA GLY A 59 -14.27 -8.67 -17.53
C GLY A 59 -13.48 -7.46 -17.02
N TYR A 60 -13.65 -7.11 -15.74
CA TYR A 60 -12.89 -6.05 -15.09
C TYR A 60 -11.39 -6.33 -15.09
N ALA A 61 -10.96 -7.54 -14.69
CA ALA A 61 -9.55 -7.90 -14.69
C ALA A 61 -8.96 -7.93 -16.11
N GLY A 62 -9.74 -8.29 -17.13
CA GLY A 62 -9.39 -8.18 -18.55
C GLY A 62 -9.17 -6.73 -19.00
N PHE A 63 -10.05 -5.81 -18.59
CA PHE A 63 -9.85 -4.37 -18.80
C PHE A 63 -8.54 -3.89 -18.15
N ILE A 64 -8.27 -4.28 -16.90
CA ILE A 64 -7.03 -3.91 -16.20
C ILE A 64 -5.79 -4.50 -16.87
N TYR A 65 -5.88 -5.70 -17.46
CA TYR A 65 -4.82 -6.27 -18.29
C TYR A 65 -4.54 -5.41 -19.53
N LEU A 66 -5.56 -5.01 -20.29
CA LEU A 66 -5.35 -4.14 -21.46
C LEU A 66 -4.78 -2.78 -21.05
N ALA A 67 -5.30 -2.23 -19.96
CA ALA A 67 -4.87 -0.95 -19.39
C ALA A 67 -3.39 -0.94 -19.01
N GLN A 68 -2.91 -1.96 -18.26
CA GLN A 68 -1.48 -2.02 -17.89
C GLN A 68 -0.58 -2.19 -19.12
N GLN A 69 -1.01 -2.91 -20.17
CA GLN A 69 -0.22 -3.10 -21.40
C GLN A 69 -0.08 -1.77 -22.15
N ALA A 70 -1.16 -0.99 -22.23
CA ALA A 70 -1.14 0.35 -22.81
C ALA A 70 -0.21 1.30 -22.03
N ILE A 71 -0.31 1.29 -20.69
CA ILE A 71 0.59 2.06 -19.80
C ILE A 71 2.05 1.67 -20.03
N ASP A 72 2.37 0.37 -20.00
CA ASP A 72 3.74 -0.14 -20.11
C ASP A 72 4.40 0.28 -21.43
N LYS A 73 3.66 0.17 -22.54
CA LYS A 73 4.11 0.59 -23.87
C LYS A 73 4.43 2.08 -23.91
N VAL A 74 3.55 2.92 -23.36
CA VAL A 74 3.75 4.39 -23.32
C VAL A 74 4.93 4.75 -22.42
N VAL A 75 5.05 4.12 -21.25
CA VAL A 75 6.17 4.32 -20.32
C VAL A 75 7.49 3.95 -20.99
N ALA A 76 7.56 2.81 -21.69
CA ALA A 76 8.78 2.38 -22.37
C ALA A 76 9.21 3.37 -23.46
N ILE A 77 8.28 3.81 -24.32
CA ILE A 77 8.55 4.78 -25.39
C ILE A 77 9.04 6.11 -24.81
N ASN A 78 8.34 6.65 -23.82
CA ASN A 78 8.67 7.95 -23.24
C ASN A 78 9.97 7.91 -22.43
N THR A 79 10.26 6.81 -21.73
CA THR A 79 11.53 6.65 -20.99
C THR A 79 12.72 6.73 -21.94
N THR A 80 12.69 5.96 -23.04
CA THR A 80 13.77 5.94 -24.03
C THR A 80 13.92 7.29 -24.72
N ASN A 81 12.81 7.92 -25.12
CA ASN A 81 12.84 9.22 -25.80
C ASN A 81 13.37 10.33 -24.89
N ASN A 82 12.85 10.42 -23.66
CA ASN A 82 13.28 11.43 -22.70
C ASN A 82 14.76 11.27 -22.34
N LEU A 83 15.25 10.04 -22.19
CA LEU A 83 16.65 9.74 -21.90
C LEU A 83 17.59 10.15 -23.04
N LYS A 84 17.21 9.85 -24.28
CA LYS A 84 17.96 10.28 -25.48
C LYS A 84 18.06 11.81 -25.55
N ILE A 85 16.92 12.49 -25.39
CA ILE A 85 16.84 13.95 -25.40
C ILE A 85 17.69 14.54 -24.26
N ALA A 86 17.42 14.16 -23.02
CA ALA A 86 18.13 14.71 -21.85
C ALA A 86 19.65 14.57 -21.97
N ARG A 87 20.10 13.39 -22.41
CA ARG A 87 21.53 13.12 -22.61
C ARG A 87 22.15 13.95 -23.74
N GLN A 88 21.53 13.99 -24.93
CA GLN A 88 22.07 14.71 -26.09
C GLN A 88 22.23 16.21 -25.79
N TYR A 89 21.22 16.80 -25.13
CA TYR A 89 21.28 18.20 -24.73
C TYR A 89 22.32 18.50 -23.66
N ALA A 90 22.35 17.70 -22.60
CA ALA A 90 23.34 17.85 -21.54
C ALA A 90 24.75 17.73 -22.13
N HIS A 91 24.95 16.78 -23.06
CA HIS A 91 26.21 16.61 -23.77
C HIS A 91 26.60 17.84 -24.60
N LYS A 92 25.70 18.37 -25.44
CA LYS A 92 26.00 19.56 -26.28
C LYS A 92 26.47 20.74 -25.44
N ASN A 93 25.76 21.06 -24.36
CA ASN A 93 26.08 22.21 -23.51
C ASN A 93 27.37 22.01 -22.71
N PHE A 94 27.59 20.78 -22.21
CA PHE A 94 28.86 20.46 -21.57
C PHE A 94 30.05 20.56 -22.52
N SER A 95 29.91 20.06 -23.75
CA SER A 95 30.94 20.18 -24.80
C SER A 95 31.22 21.63 -25.17
N ALA A 96 30.17 22.47 -25.32
CA ALA A 96 30.33 23.90 -25.61
C ALA A 96 31.06 24.64 -24.47
N LEU A 97 30.69 24.37 -23.22
CA LEU A 97 31.34 24.93 -22.04
C LEU A 97 32.84 24.56 -21.99
N VAL A 98 33.16 23.28 -22.24
CA VAL A 98 34.56 22.83 -22.31
C VAL A 98 35.30 23.51 -23.46
N ALA A 99 34.68 23.66 -24.63
CA ALA A 99 35.30 24.31 -25.78
C ALA A 99 35.63 25.79 -25.50
N SER A 100 34.69 26.56 -24.94
CA SER A 100 34.91 27.96 -24.56
C SER A 100 35.96 28.12 -23.45
N TYR A 101 35.91 27.25 -22.45
CA TYR A 101 36.93 27.24 -21.40
C TYR A 101 38.34 26.94 -21.96
N CYS A 102 38.44 26.00 -22.92
CA CYS A 102 39.68 25.68 -23.60
C CYS A 102 40.19 26.82 -24.49
N SER A 103 39.30 27.58 -25.14
CA SER A 103 39.71 28.72 -25.98
C SER A 103 40.26 29.88 -25.15
N ASN A 104 39.81 30.04 -23.91
CA ASN A 104 40.20 31.15 -23.03
C ASN A 104 41.42 30.85 -22.13
N ASN A 105 41.83 29.58 -21.94
CA ASN A 105 42.88 29.22 -20.99
C ASN A 105 43.94 28.25 -21.55
N SER A 106 45.23 28.58 -21.39
CA SER A 106 46.38 27.75 -21.78
C SER A 106 46.59 26.47 -20.95
N GLN A 107 45.62 26.08 -20.11
CA GLN A 107 45.72 24.95 -19.17
C GLN A 107 45.22 23.61 -19.74
N ILE A 108 44.96 23.52 -21.06
CA ILE A 108 44.44 22.34 -21.76
C ILE A 108 45.18 21.05 -21.35
N ALA A 109 46.52 21.06 -21.36
CA ALA A 109 47.32 19.88 -21.05
C ALA A 109 47.20 19.40 -19.58
N LYS A 110 46.94 20.32 -18.64
CA LYS A 110 46.76 20.00 -17.22
C LYS A 110 45.39 19.40 -16.97
N LEU A 111 44.35 20.03 -17.53
CA LEU A 111 42.98 19.55 -17.46
C LEU A 111 42.83 18.21 -18.17
N GLU A 112 43.44 18.01 -19.35
CA GLU A 112 43.44 16.73 -20.07
C GLU A 112 44.15 15.61 -19.28
N LYS A 113 45.25 15.91 -18.58
CA LYS A 113 45.90 14.95 -17.67
C LYS A 113 45.03 14.60 -16.47
N GLU A 114 44.34 15.58 -15.89
CA GLU A 114 43.41 15.37 -14.77
C GLU A 114 42.15 14.60 -15.21
N LEU A 115 41.61 14.89 -16.39
CA LEU A 115 40.50 14.18 -17.04
C LEU A 115 40.89 12.74 -17.44
N GLN A 116 42.13 12.52 -17.91
CA GLN A 116 42.63 11.16 -18.14
C GLN A 116 42.81 10.38 -16.83
N LYS A 117 43.24 11.03 -15.75
CA LYS A 117 43.29 10.42 -14.41
C LYS A 117 41.89 10.07 -13.90
N SER A 118 40.86 10.85 -14.23
CA SER A 118 39.47 10.60 -13.82
C SER A 118 38.79 9.43 -14.54
N LYS A 119 39.40 8.84 -15.58
CA LYS A 119 38.86 7.64 -16.26
C LYS A 119 38.92 6.36 -15.42
N LYS A 120 39.56 6.36 -14.25
CA LYS A 120 39.48 5.25 -13.29
C LYS A 120 38.06 5.15 -12.71
N SER A 121 37.60 3.93 -12.40
CA SER A 121 36.26 3.63 -11.89
C SER A 121 35.84 4.62 -10.81
N ILE A 122 34.83 5.44 -11.12
CA ILE A 122 34.33 6.49 -10.23
C ILE A 122 33.28 5.85 -9.32
N GLU A 123 33.52 5.86 -8.01
CA GLU A 123 32.54 5.40 -7.03
C GLU A 123 31.50 6.50 -6.76
N ILE A 124 30.22 6.11 -6.73
CA ILE A 124 29.11 7.04 -6.50
C ILE A 124 29.19 7.71 -5.12
N ALA A 125 29.67 7.00 -4.08
CA ALA A 125 29.90 7.57 -2.76
C ALA A 125 30.91 8.75 -2.80
N HIS A 126 31.94 8.66 -3.65
CA HIS A 126 32.90 9.74 -3.86
C HIS A 126 32.22 10.95 -4.51
N LEU A 127 31.42 10.73 -5.56
CA LEU A 127 30.67 11.79 -6.23
C LEU A 127 29.66 12.48 -5.31
N ILE A 128 29.01 11.72 -4.43
CA ILE A 128 28.07 12.21 -3.41
C ILE A 128 28.80 13.09 -2.39
N SER A 129 29.95 12.65 -1.87
CA SER A 129 30.73 13.44 -0.91
C SER A 129 31.14 14.81 -1.49
N GLN A 130 31.52 14.86 -2.77
CA GLN A 130 31.95 16.09 -3.44
C GLN A 130 30.78 17.03 -3.76
N THR A 131 29.61 16.50 -4.11
CA THR A 131 28.40 17.32 -4.32
C THR A 131 27.95 18.00 -3.03
N SER A 132 28.06 17.33 -1.88
CA SER A 132 27.56 17.86 -0.60
C SER A 132 28.23 19.19 -0.18
N ASN A 133 29.47 19.42 -0.64
CA ASN A 133 30.27 20.60 -0.31
C ASN A 133 30.05 21.78 -1.27
N GLN A 134 29.19 21.64 -2.28
CA GLN A 134 29.01 22.62 -3.35
C GLN A 134 27.58 23.19 -3.30
N PRO A 135 27.39 24.51 -3.09
CA PRO A 135 26.06 25.09 -2.88
C PRO A 135 25.12 24.96 -4.08
N HIS A 136 25.65 24.72 -5.28
CA HIS A 136 24.89 24.68 -6.54
C HIS A 136 24.50 23.29 -7.01
N SER A 137 24.91 22.22 -6.32
CA SER A 137 24.74 20.84 -6.79
C SER A 137 23.79 20.01 -5.92
N ARG A 138 23.07 20.64 -4.97
CA ARG A 138 22.15 19.96 -4.04
C ARG A 138 21.10 19.09 -4.74
N ALA A 139 20.52 19.56 -5.84
CA ALA A 139 19.54 18.77 -6.61
C ALA A 139 20.18 17.52 -7.25
N LEU A 140 21.37 17.66 -7.83
CA LEU A 140 22.13 16.54 -8.37
C LEU A 140 22.57 15.55 -7.29
N HIS A 141 22.99 16.06 -6.13
CA HIS A 141 23.35 15.28 -4.95
C HIS A 141 22.20 14.34 -4.55
N GLU A 142 20.99 14.88 -4.45
CA GLU A 142 19.81 14.09 -4.08
C GLU A 142 19.47 13.02 -5.13
N VAL A 143 19.64 13.31 -6.42
CA VAL A 143 19.42 12.33 -7.50
C VAL A 143 20.47 11.22 -7.44
N LEU A 144 21.75 11.57 -7.20
CA LEU A 144 22.83 10.59 -7.06
C LEU A 144 22.60 9.68 -5.85
N ILE A 145 22.24 10.22 -4.69
CA ILE A 145 21.88 9.40 -3.52
C ILE A 145 20.77 8.41 -3.87
N LYS A 146 19.73 8.86 -4.60
CA LYS A 146 18.65 7.95 -5.03
C LYS A 146 19.16 6.85 -5.96
N ILE A 147 20.04 7.18 -6.91
CA ILE A 147 20.64 6.20 -7.81
C ILE A 147 21.49 5.19 -7.01
N GLU A 148 22.35 5.66 -6.09
CA GLU A 148 23.16 4.80 -5.22
C GLU A 148 22.28 3.87 -4.39
N GLN A 149 21.24 4.41 -3.75
CA GLN A 149 20.28 3.61 -2.98
C GLN A 149 19.62 2.53 -3.85
N GLN A 150 19.23 2.85 -5.08
CA GLN A 150 18.68 1.84 -6.00
C GLN A 150 19.73 0.78 -6.36
N GLN A 151 20.99 1.16 -6.61
CA GLN A 151 22.07 0.20 -6.88
C GLN A 151 22.39 -0.69 -5.67
N GLN A 152 22.43 -0.12 -4.47
CA GLN A 152 22.67 -0.86 -3.24
C GLN A 152 21.53 -1.87 -2.99
N LEU A 153 20.28 -1.48 -3.22
CA LEU A 153 19.12 -2.38 -3.14
C LEU A 153 19.20 -3.54 -4.14
N ILE A 154 19.76 -3.30 -5.33
CA ILE A 154 20.05 -4.36 -6.30
C ILE A 154 21.14 -5.29 -5.76
N SER A 155 22.24 -4.75 -5.23
CA SER A 155 23.42 -5.54 -4.83
C SER A 155 23.19 -6.40 -3.57
N THR A 156 22.45 -5.90 -2.59
CA THR A 156 22.31 -6.50 -1.25
C THR A 156 21.25 -7.60 -1.16
N LYS A 157 20.43 -7.81 -2.20
CA LYS A 157 19.39 -8.84 -2.21
C LYS A 157 19.43 -9.65 -3.50
N SER A 158 19.96 -10.88 -3.43
CA SER A 158 19.98 -11.80 -4.59
C SER A 158 18.58 -12.26 -5.02
N GLU A 159 17.57 -12.23 -4.14
CA GLU A 159 16.21 -12.71 -4.44
C GLU A 159 15.22 -11.61 -4.92
N THR A 160 15.48 -10.32 -4.66
CA THR A 160 14.57 -9.22 -5.08
C THR A 160 14.96 -8.54 -6.39
N LYS A 161 16.06 -8.95 -7.04
CA LYS A 161 16.55 -8.35 -8.30
C LYS A 161 15.56 -8.44 -9.46
N ALA A 162 14.60 -9.37 -9.44
CA ALA A 162 13.77 -9.68 -10.61
C ALA A 162 12.53 -8.78 -10.80
N TRP A 163 12.13 -7.99 -9.80
CA TRP A 163 10.73 -7.53 -9.71
C TRP A 163 10.53 -6.05 -9.85
N VAL A 164 11.32 -5.28 -9.11
CA VAL A 164 11.41 -3.84 -9.32
C VAL A 164 12.19 -3.66 -10.62
N ASN A 165 11.60 -3.01 -11.63
CA ASN A 165 12.28 -2.73 -12.88
C ASN A 165 13.29 -1.58 -12.68
N TYR A 166 14.37 -1.90 -11.96
CA TYR A 166 15.44 -0.97 -11.63
C TYR A 166 15.99 -0.24 -12.85
N PRO A 167 16.18 -0.87 -14.04
CA PRO A 167 16.57 -0.14 -15.25
C PRO A 167 15.63 1.01 -15.60
N ARG A 168 14.30 0.86 -15.44
CA ARG A 168 13.34 1.95 -15.67
C ARG A 168 13.40 3.03 -14.59
N ILE A 169 13.53 2.64 -13.32
CA ILE A 169 13.68 3.60 -12.21
C ILE A 169 14.96 4.42 -12.38
N ILE A 170 16.08 3.74 -12.65
CA ILE A 170 17.38 4.35 -12.89
C ILE A 170 17.33 5.22 -14.15
N SER A 171 16.70 4.77 -15.24
CA SER A 171 16.47 5.62 -16.42
C SER A 171 15.76 6.93 -16.07
N LYS A 172 14.69 6.86 -15.27
CA LYS A 172 13.95 8.06 -14.84
C LYS A 172 14.82 8.99 -14.00
N LEU A 173 15.61 8.46 -13.07
CA LEU A 173 16.55 9.24 -12.27
C LEU A 173 17.67 9.83 -13.13
N LEU A 174 18.14 9.11 -14.14
CA LEU A 174 19.14 9.60 -15.10
C LEU A 174 18.59 10.75 -15.97
N VAL A 175 17.32 10.70 -16.38
CA VAL A 175 16.67 11.82 -17.07
C VAL A 175 16.66 13.08 -16.20
N GLU A 176 16.27 12.94 -14.92
CA GLU A 176 16.26 14.04 -13.97
C GLU A 176 17.68 14.59 -13.75
N TYR A 177 18.64 13.68 -13.56
CA TYR A 177 20.06 13.96 -13.43
C TYR A 177 20.61 14.79 -14.61
N TYR A 178 20.44 14.32 -15.86
CA TYR A 178 20.93 15.03 -17.04
C TYR A 178 20.24 16.39 -17.22
N SER A 179 18.96 16.48 -16.87
CA SER A 179 18.24 17.75 -16.91
C SER A 179 18.84 18.76 -15.93
N GLN A 180 19.06 18.37 -14.67
CA GLN A 180 19.68 19.22 -13.65
C GLN A 180 21.11 19.64 -14.03
N LEU A 181 21.86 18.70 -14.60
CA LEU A 181 23.21 18.94 -15.08
C LEU A 181 23.24 20.05 -16.14
N TYR A 182 22.30 20.01 -17.08
CA TYR A 182 22.13 21.06 -18.09
C TYR A 182 21.86 22.45 -17.47
N PHE A 183 20.96 22.56 -16.49
CA PHE A 183 20.66 23.86 -15.88
C PHE A 183 21.82 24.47 -15.12
N ILE A 184 22.66 23.64 -14.50
CA ILE A 184 23.91 24.12 -13.92
C ILE A 184 24.83 24.67 -15.01
N THR A 185 24.98 23.96 -16.14
CA THR A 185 25.85 24.43 -17.23
C THR A 185 25.32 25.67 -17.96
N ASP A 186 24.00 25.85 -18.00
CA ASP A 186 23.35 26.95 -18.73
C ASP A 186 23.23 28.24 -17.89
N LEU A 187 22.77 28.13 -16.63
CA LEU A 187 22.58 29.33 -15.78
C LEU A 187 23.87 29.90 -15.22
N LYS A 188 24.88 29.07 -14.96
CA LYS A 188 26.21 29.57 -14.59
C LYS A 188 26.97 29.87 -15.88
N ARG A 189 26.68 31.03 -16.47
CA ARG A 189 27.54 31.63 -17.51
C ARG A 189 29.02 31.48 -17.10
N GLU A 190 29.84 31.24 -18.11
CA GLU A 190 31.24 30.76 -18.10
C GLU A 190 32.14 31.33 -16.99
N ASP A 191 31.88 32.54 -16.52
CA ASP A 191 32.70 33.30 -15.56
C ASP A 191 32.73 32.74 -14.12
N LYS A 192 31.88 31.76 -13.76
CA LYS A 192 31.78 31.23 -12.38
C LYS A 192 32.11 29.74 -12.21
N ILE A 193 32.47 29.02 -13.27
CA ILE A 193 32.81 27.58 -13.21
C ILE A 193 34.32 27.44 -13.26
N ASN A 194 34.92 26.87 -12.22
CA ASN A 194 36.38 26.68 -12.15
C ASN A 194 36.84 25.30 -12.67
N ASN A 195 38.16 25.07 -12.74
CA ASN A 195 38.75 23.79 -13.17
C ASN A 195 38.21 22.56 -12.40
N GLN A 196 38.01 22.69 -11.09
CA GLN A 196 37.55 21.59 -10.23
C GLN A 196 36.08 21.27 -10.50
N ASP A 197 35.25 22.28 -10.75
CA ASP A 197 33.85 22.12 -11.12
C ASP A 197 33.72 21.38 -12.46
N LEU A 198 34.53 21.73 -13.46
CA LEU A 198 34.57 21.04 -14.76
C LEU A 198 35.00 19.58 -14.64
N LEU A 199 36.04 19.31 -13.84
CA LEU A 199 36.50 17.94 -13.56
C LEU A 199 35.39 17.11 -12.91
N TYR A 200 34.68 17.70 -11.95
CA TYR A 200 33.58 17.07 -11.24
C TYR A 200 32.38 16.78 -12.17
N LEU A 201 31.93 17.77 -12.95
CA LEU A 201 30.86 17.60 -13.93
C LEU A 201 31.20 16.51 -14.95
N ASN A 202 32.48 16.39 -15.36
CA ASN A 202 32.92 15.31 -16.24
C ASN A 202 32.86 13.93 -15.57
N GLN A 203 33.30 13.82 -14.32
CA GLN A 203 33.21 12.57 -13.55
C GLN A 203 31.75 12.10 -13.44
N LEU A 204 30.88 13.05 -13.14
CA LEU A 204 29.43 12.93 -13.13
C LEU A 204 28.88 12.41 -14.47
N PHE A 205 29.20 13.05 -15.61
CA PHE A 205 28.79 12.58 -16.93
C PHE A 205 29.30 11.17 -17.23
N THR A 206 30.56 10.89 -16.92
CA THR A 206 31.19 9.58 -17.15
C THR A 206 30.48 8.48 -16.38
N TYR A 207 30.12 8.74 -15.13
CA TYR A 207 29.37 7.80 -14.31
C TYR A 207 27.94 7.57 -14.86
N ALA A 208 27.25 8.61 -15.27
CA ALA A 208 25.94 8.46 -15.90
C ALA A 208 26.02 7.65 -17.22
N GLN A 209 27.10 7.81 -18.00
CA GLN A 209 27.37 6.96 -19.17
C GLN A 209 27.67 5.50 -18.80
N SER A 210 28.41 5.25 -17.71
CA SER A 210 28.65 3.88 -17.26
C SER A 210 27.36 3.20 -16.84
N LEU A 211 26.43 3.91 -16.19
CA LEU A 211 25.10 3.38 -15.84
C LEU A 211 24.28 3.04 -17.08
N LEU A 212 24.26 3.92 -18.09
CA LEU A 212 23.56 3.65 -19.35
C LEU A 212 24.07 2.37 -20.03
N LYS A 213 25.38 2.13 -19.94
CA LYS A 213 26.02 0.91 -20.47
C LYS A 213 25.70 -0.32 -19.60
N GLU A 214 25.81 -0.20 -18.28
CA GLU A 214 25.53 -1.27 -17.32
C GLU A 214 24.09 -1.81 -17.47
N TYR A 215 23.12 -0.90 -17.68
CA TYR A 215 21.70 -1.25 -17.79
C TYR A 215 21.19 -1.37 -19.24
N GLU A 216 22.08 -1.32 -20.24
CA GLU A 216 21.75 -1.43 -21.67
C GLU A 216 20.62 -0.48 -22.12
N LEU A 217 20.59 0.73 -21.55
CA LEU A 217 19.47 1.67 -21.71
C LEU A 217 19.46 2.39 -23.07
N LEU A 218 20.58 2.38 -23.79
CA LEU A 218 20.77 2.99 -25.10
C LEU A 218 21.65 2.10 -25.99
N SER A 219 21.55 2.27 -27.31
CA SER A 219 22.37 1.49 -28.25
C SER A 219 23.85 1.87 -28.14
N TYR A 220 24.75 0.96 -28.54
CA TYR A 220 26.18 1.25 -28.57
C TYR A 220 26.54 2.47 -29.43
N LYS A 221 25.82 2.65 -30.55
CA LYS A 221 25.94 3.84 -31.42
C LYS A 221 25.61 5.11 -30.65
N ASP A 222 24.52 5.10 -29.89
CA ASP A 222 24.15 6.22 -29.03
C ASP A 222 25.19 6.43 -27.92
N LEU A 223 25.80 5.37 -27.36
CA LEU A 223 26.78 5.46 -26.27
C LEU A 223 28.14 6.08 -26.68
N LYS A 224 28.56 5.96 -27.96
CA LYS A 224 29.91 6.34 -28.42
C LYS A 224 30.10 7.84 -28.74
N ILE A 225 29.16 8.71 -28.37
CA ILE A 225 29.25 10.15 -28.65
C ILE A 225 30.40 10.77 -27.84
N ASN A 226 31.44 11.24 -28.55
CA ASN A 226 32.62 11.87 -27.98
C ASN A 226 32.42 13.40 -27.94
N TYR A 227 32.71 14.02 -26.79
CA TYR A 227 32.54 15.46 -26.57
C TYR A 227 33.36 16.32 -27.55
N LYS A 228 34.43 15.78 -28.13
CA LYS A 228 35.25 16.45 -29.16
C LYS A 228 34.70 16.35 -30.60
N GLN A 229 33.74 15.48 -30.90
CA GLN A 229 33.43 15.07 -32.30
C GLN A 229 32.08 15.53 -32.87
N GLU A 230 31.22 16.23 -32.14
CA GLU A 230 29.91 16.72 -32.65
C GLU A 230 29.69 18.20 -32.38
N VAL A 231 30.65 19.07 -32.72
CA VAL A 231 30.28 20.47 -33.00
C VAL A 231 29.49 20.55 -34.32
N ASP A 232 29.65 19.55 -35.22
CA ASP A 232 29.22 19.67 -36.63
C ASP A 232 28.02 18.80 -37.07
N ASN A 233 27.43 17.97 -36.20
CA ASN A 233 26.24 17.15 -36.56
C ASN A 233 25.05 17.50 -35.68
N GLU A 234 24.44 18.64 -36.01
CA GLU A 234 23.32 19.18 -35.26
C GLU A 234 22.01 18.48 -35.62
N ASN A 235 21.26 18.05 -34.60
CA ASN A 235 19.84 17.75 -34.77
C ASN A 235 19.10 19.09 -34.72
N PRO A 236 18.57 19.62 -35.85
CA PRO A 236 18.08 21.01 -35.93
C PRO A 236 16.87 21.27 -35.01
N GLU A 237 16.10 20.22 -34.71
CA GLU A 237 14.99 20.29 -33.76
C GLU A 237 15.45 20.55 -32.32
N LEU A 238 16.71 20.21 -31.99
CA LEU A 238 17.24 20.35 -30.65
C LEU A 238 17.97 21.68 -30.40
N GLU A 239 18.40 22.37 -31.45
CA GLU A 239 19.05 23.67 -31.37
C GLU A 239 18.12 24.79 -30.91
N ASN A 240 16.87 24.77 -31.36
CA ASN A 240 15.93 25.87 -31.16
C ASN A 240 15.05 25.72 -29.90
N LEU A 241 15.33 24.72 -29.06
CA LEU A 241 14.54 24.44 -27.86
C LEU A 241 15.04 25.30 -26.70
N SER A 242 14.22 26.27 -26.27
CA SER A 242 14.49 27.06 -25.07
C SER A 242 14.72 26.16 -23.84
N PRO A 243 15.51 26.60 -22.84
CA PRO A 243 15.78 25.82 -21.63
C PRO A 243 14.50 25.30 -20.97
N THR A 244 13.47 26.14 -20.91
CA THR A 244 12.14 25.81 -20.38
C THR A 244 11.43 24.72 -21.18
N ASN A 245 11.50 24.76 -22.51
CA ASN A 245 10.87 23.76 -23.37
C ASN A 245 11.64 22.43 -23.36
N PHE A 246 12.98 22.48 -23.30
CA PHE A 246 13.80 21.30 -23.07
C PHE A 246 13.41 20.61 -21.76
N TYR A 247 13.38 21.36 -20.66
CA TYR A 247 13.01 20.84 -19.34
C TYR A 247 11.63 20.19 -19.36
N LYS A 248 10.66 20.85 -19.99
CA LYS A 248 9.30 20.34 -20.14
C LYS A 248 9.24 19.06 -20.99
N LYS A 249 10.10 18.92 -22.00
CA LYS A 249 10.17 17.74 -22.89
C LYS A 249 10.92 16.58 -22.22
N ALA A 250 12.07 16.83 -21.63
CA ALA A 250 12.91 15.85 -20.94
C ALA A 250 12.24 15.30 -19.67
N ASN A 251 11.64 16.16 -18.85
CA ASN A 251 10.94 15.77 -17.62
C ASN A 251 9.43 15.57 -17.81
N LYS A 252 8.95 15.46 -19.05
CA LYS A 252 7.55 15.15 -19.29
C LYS A 252 7.21 13.84 -18.59
N SER A 253 6.12 13.82 -17.82
CA SER A 253 5.60 12.60 -17.21
C SER A 253 5.58 11.47 -18.25
N LEU A 254 6.02 10.28 -17.83
CA LEU A 254 6.09 9.09 -18.68
C LEU A 254 4.74 8.71 -19.29
N ILE A 255 3.63 9.26 -18.78
CA ILE A 255 2.27 9.15 -19.32
C ILE A 255 1.56 10.49 -19.15
N SER A 256 0.68 10.85 -20.10
CA SER A 256 -0.25 11.98 -19.94
C SER A 256 -1.07 11.86 -18.66
N THR A 257 -1.10 12.92 -17.84
CA THR A 257 -1.87 12.95 -16.59
C THR A 257 -3.35 12.68 -16.85
N THR A 258 -3.94 13.31 -17.87
CA THR A 258 -5.37 13.20 -18.21
C THR A 258 -5.76 11.77 -18.58
N ALA A 259 -5.01 11.12 -19.48
CA ALA A 259 -5.31 9.76 -19.91
C ALA A 259 -5.23 8.76 -18.75
N PHE A 260 -4.25 8.92 -17.87
CA PHE A 260 -4.14 8.08 -16.68
C PHE A 260 -5.26 8.35 -15.67
N THR A 261 -5.66 9.61 -15.47
CA THR A 261 -6.80 9.95 -14.61
C THR A 261 -8.09 9.33 -15.11
N ILE A 262 -8.36 9.39 -16.42
CA ILE A 262 -9.53 8.73 -17.04
C ILE A 262 -9.48 7.22 -16.76
N LEU A 263 -8.32 6.60 -16.94
CA LEU A 263 -8.18 5.17 -16.70
C LEU A 263 -8.43 4.78 -15.24
N ILE A 264 -7.92 5.56 -14.28
CA ILE A 264 -8.20 5.35 -12.86
C ILE A 264 -9.69 5.56 -12.57
N ALA A 265 -10.32 6.60 -13.13
CA ALA A 265 -11.76 6.82 -12.98
C ALA A 265 -12.58 5.64 -13.51
N LEU A 266 -12.25 5.13 -14.69
CA LEU A 266 -12.88 3.92 -15.26
C LEU A 266 -12.66 2.69 -14.36
N SER A 267 -11.50 2.56 -13.72
CA SER A 267 -11.24 1.46 -12.78
C SER A 267 -12.05 1.55 -11.47
N LEU A 268 -12.51 2.76 -11.10
CA LEU A 268 -13.35 3.02 -9.92
C LEU A 268 -14.84 2.81 -10.21
N LEU A 269 -15.27 2.92 -11.47
CA LEU A 269 -16.69 2.82 -11.84
C LEU A 269 -17.40 1.57 -11.29
N PRO A 270 -16.84 0.35 -11.35
CA PRO A 270 -17.49 -0.83 -10.79
C PRO A 270 -17.66 -0.74 -9.27
N LEU A 271 -16.70 -0.17 -8.56
CA LEU A 271 -16.83 0.06 -7.12
C LEU A 271 -17.94 1.07 -6.83
N ILE A 272 -17.98 2.19 -7.57
CA ILE A 272 -19.02 3.21 -7.44
C ILE A 272 -20.41 2.61 -7.70
N TYR A 273 -20.55 1.86 -8.79
CA TYR A 273 -21.80 1.23 -9.17
C TYR A 273 -22.22 0.15 -8.15
N PHE A 274 -21.40 -0.87 -7.88
CA PHE A 274 -21.85 -1.98 -7.03
C PHE A 274 -21.93 -1.65 -5.54
N LYS A 275 -21.17 -0.67 -5.03
CA LYS A 275 -21.19 -0.33 -3.59
C LYS A 275 -22.10 0.87 -3.26
N TYR A 276 -22.22 1.86 -4.16
CA TYR A 276 -22.88 3.13 -3.82
C TYR A 276 -24.13 3.43 -4.66
N PHE A 277 -24.55 2.53 -5.56
CA PHE A 277 -25.72 2.78 -6.41
C PHE A 277 -26.97 3.10 -5.60
N ASP A 278 -27.29 2.31 -4.57
CA ASP A 278 -28.48 2.54 -3.76
C ASP A 278 -28.44 3.91 -3.07
N PHE A 279 -27.31 4.26 -2.46
CA PHE A 279 -27.12 5.57 -1.83
C PHE A 279 -27.27 6.70 -2.86
N ILE A 280 -26.62 6.61 -4.02
CA ILE A 280 -26.68 7.63 -5.06
C ILE A 280 -28.11 7.76 -5.61
N TYR A 281 -28.75 6.63 -5.90
CA TYR A 281 -30.08 6.58 -6.48
C TYR A 281 -31.12 7.20 -5.54
N VAL A 282 -31.13 6.79 -4.26
CA VAL A 282 -32.07 7.33 -3.26
C VAL A 282 -31.93 8.85 -3.13
N ASN A 283 -30.70 9.36 -3.05
CA ASN A 283 -30.46 10.79 -2.95
C ASN A 283 -30.85 11.56 -4.22
N ILE A 284 -30.63 10.99 -5.41
CA ILE A 284 -31.10 11.60 -6.67
C ILE A 284 -32.62 11.64 -6.71
N VAL A 285 -33.30 10.55 -6.35
CA VAL A 285 -34.77 10.50 -6.32
C VAL A 285 -35.33 11.52 -5.33
N ASN A 286 -34.78 11.61 -4.12
CA ASN A 286 -35.18 12.61 -3.14
C ASN A 286 -35.00 14.04 -3.67
N PHE A 287 -33.84 14.35 -4.24
CA PHE A 287 -33.57 15.65 -4.83
C PHE A 287 -34.51 16.00 -5.99
N MET A 288 -34.81 15.04 -6.86
CA MET A 288 -35.74 15.23 -7.98
C MET A 288 -37.19 15.41 -7.50
N ASN A 289 -37.60 14.68 -6.46
CA ASN A 289 -38.90 14.85 -5.81
C ASN A 289 -39.02 16.25 -5.19
N GLU A 290 -37.97 16.75 -4.54
CA GLU A 290 -37.91 18.13 -4.02
C GLU A 290 -38.03 19.18 -5.14
N LEU A 291 -37.51 18.90 -6.34
CA LEU A 291 -37.69 19.74 -7.52
C LEU A 291 -39.06 19.59 -8.21
N GLY A 292 -39.96 18.76 -7.67
CA GLY A 292 -41.32 18.57 -8.19
C GLY A 292 -41.44 17.51 -9.30
N PHE A 293 -40.36 16.77 -9.60
CA PHE A 293 -40.42 15.64 -10.52
C PHE A 293 -40.87 14.37 -9.80
N ALA A 294 -42.18 14.15 -9.71
CA ALA A 294 -42.73 12.90 -9.15
C ALA A 294 -42.56 11.70 -10.10
N ASN A 295 -42.36 10.50 -9.55
CA ASN A 295 -42.33 9.19 -10.23
C ASN A 295 -41.07 8.79 -11.03
N LEU A 296 -39.86 9.03 -10.50
CA LEU A 296 -38.64 8.45 -11.07
C LEU A 296 -38.45 6.95 -10.76
N GLY A 297 -39.31 6.10 -11.32
CA GLY A 297 -39.09 4.64 -11.48
C GLY A 297 -38.85 3.82 -10.21
N MET A 298 -38.79 2.49 -10.35
CA MET A 298 -38.44 1.57 -9.24
C MET A 298 -36.92 1.54 -9.02
N LEU A 299 -36.52 1.44 -7.75
CA LEU A 299 -35.19 1.02 -7.33
C LEU A 299 -34.82 -0.28 -8.05
N ILE A 300 -33.83 -0.23 -8.96
CA ILE A 300 -33.16 -1.45 -9.40
C ILE A 300 -32.30 -1.89 -8.23
N ASN A 301 -32.63 -3.02 -7.62
CA ASN A 301 -31.83 -3.59 -6.54
C ASN A 301 -30.50 -4.10 -7.12
N VAL A 302 -29.45 -3.28 -7.03
CA VAL A 302 -28.10 -3.65 -7.49
C VAL A 302 -27.45 -4.49 -6.40
N ILE A 303 -27.27 -5.78 -6.67
CA ILE A 303 -26.64 -6.68 -5.71
C ILE A 303 -25.14 -6.35 -5.63
N PRO A 304 -24.60 -5.98 -4.45
CA PRO A 304 -23.19 -5.65 -4.31
C PRO A 304 -22.30 -6.86 -4.58
N VAL A 305 -21.26 -6.66 -5.38
CA VAL A 305 -20.28 -7.70 -5.69
C VAL A 305 -19.30 -7.83 -4.53
N ILE A 306 -19.29 -8.98 -3.86
CA ILE A 306 -18.38 -9.22 -2.74
C ILE A 306 -16.91 -9.03 -3.16
N GLY A 307 -16.14 -8.33 -2.34
CA GLY A 307 -14.71 -8.10 -2.57
C GLY A 307 -14.37 -7.05 -3.64
N ILE A 308 -15.35 -6.42 -4.29
CA ILE A 308 -15.09 -5.41 -5.35
C ILE A 308 -14.15 -4.28 -4.89
N SER A 309 -14.24 -3.89 -3.62
CA SER A 309 -13.31 -2.95 -2.98
C SER A 309 -11.84 -3.37 -3.10
N TYR A 310 -11.53 -4.61 -2.74
CA TYR A 310 -10.16 -5.14 -2.75
C TYR A 310 -9.67 -5.38 -4.18
N TYR A 311 -10.56 -5.78 -5.09
CA TYR A 311 -10.29 -5.78 -6.53
C TYR A 311 -9.80 -4.42 -7.00
N THR A 312 -10.55 -3.36 -6.68
CA THR A 312 -10.19 -1.99 -7.08
C THR A 312 -8.86 -1.55 -6.48
N PHE A 313 -8.57 -1.86 -5.21
CA PHE A 313 -7.27 -1.57 -4.61
C PHE A 313 -6.10 -2.28 -5.29
N ASN A 314 -6.26 -3.56 -5.62
CA ASN A 314 -5.25 -4.35 -6.32
C ASN A 314 -5.03 -3.81 -7.75
N SER A 315 -6.12 -3.50 -8.46
CA SER A 315 -6.10 -2.93 -9.81
C SER A 315 -5.39 -1.59 -9.87
N ILE A 316 -5.74 -0.65 -8.97
CA ILE A 316 -5.06 0.64 -8.89
C ILE A 316 -3.59 0.45 -8.48
N SER A 317 -3.30 -0.47 -7.55
CA SER A 317 -1.92 -0.81 -7.20
C SER A 317 -1.11 -1.22 -8.42
N LEU A 318 -1.64 -2.10 -9.27
CA LEU A 318 -1.01 -2.55 -10.50
C LEU A 318 -0.82 -1.42 -11.52
N LEU A 319 -1.88 -0.69 -11.86
CA LEU A 319 -1.82 0.38 -12.87
C LEU A 319 -0.83 1.48 -12.48
N VAL A 320 -0.85 1.92 -11.22
CA VAL A 320 0.07 2.93 -10.71
C VAL A 320 1.51 2.40 -10.65
N SER A 321 1.73 1.16 -10.24
CA SER A 321 3.08 0.57 -10.18
C SER A 321 3.71 0.47 -11.58
N VAL A 322 2.92 0.09 -12.59
CA VAL A 322 3.38 0.08 -14.00
C VAL A 322 3.63 1.50 -14.50
N LYS A 323 2.74 2.47 -14.19
CA LYS A 323 2.95 3.89 -14.53
C LYS A 323 4.23 4.46 -13.91
N ARG A 324 4.50 4.12 -12.65
CA ARG A 324 5.71 4.55 -11.93
C ARG A 324 6.97 3.86 -12.46
N GLY A 325 6.84 2.86 -13.31
CA GLY A 325 7.94 2.06 -13.83
C GLY A 325 8.51 1.07 -12.81
N GLU A 326 7.79 0.83 -11.71
CA GLU A 326 8.21 -0.07 -10.64
C GLU A 326 8.13 -1.53 -11.09
N ILE A 327 7.14 -1.89 -11.91
CA ILE A 327 6.99 -3.23 -12.50
C ILE A 327 6.69 -3.13 -14.01
N LYS A 328 6.99 -4.19 -14.76
CA LYS A 328 6.51 -4.35 -16.14
C LYS A 328 5.07 -4.85 -16.16
N SER A 329 4.35 -4.63 -17.26
CA SER A 329 3.11 -5.35 -17.52
C SER A 329 3.33 -6.87 -17.50
N THR A 330 2.34 -7.61 -17.03
CA THR A 330 2.41 -9.06 -16.87
C THR A 330 1.47 -9.80 -17.82
N SER A 331 1.58 -11.12 -17.87
CA SER A 331 0.68 -11.95 -18.65
C SER A 331 -0.76 -11.87 -18.14
N LEU A 332 -1.72 -12.14 -19.03
CA LEU A 332 -3.14 -12.17 -18.70
C LEU A 332 -3.41 -13.06 -17.49
N LEU A 333 -2.91 -14.30 -17.50
CA LEU A 333 -3.11 -15.23 -16.39
C LEU A 333 -2.57 -14.68 -15.05
N THR A 334 -1.38 -14.10 -15.04
CA THR A 334 -0.80 -13.53 -13.81
C THR A 334 -1.63 -12.35 -13.30
N THR A 335 -2.12 -11.52 -14.21
CA THR A 335 -3.00 -10.39 -13.89
C THR A 335 -4.32 -10.87 -13.30
N LEU A 336 -4.95 -11.85 -13.96
CA LEU A 336 -6.18 -12.47 -13.48
C LEU A 336 -5.98 -13.06 -12.09
N THR A 337 -4.96 -13.92 -11.90
CA THR A 337 -4.66 -14.52 -10.59
C THR A 337 -4.40 -13.48 -9.51
N PHE A 338 -3.65 -12.40 -9.80
CA PHE A 338 -3.36 -11.35 -8.82
C PHE A 338 -4.62 -10.58 -8.41
N ILE A 339 -5.40 -10.13 -9.39
CA ILE A 339 -6.58 -9.32 -9.15
C ILE A 339 -7.67 -10.15 -8.46
N THR A 340 -7.84 -11.41 -8.88
CA THR A 340 -8.91 -12.29 -8.39
C THR A 340 -8.53 -13.14 -7.18
N TYR A 341 -7.33 -13.00 -6.61
CA TYR A 341 -6.80 -13.92 -5.59
C TYR A 341 -7.75 -14.11 -4.37
N PHE A 342 -8.48 -15.22 -4.37
CA PHE A 342 -9.61 -15.44 -3.45
C PHE A 342 -9.31 -15.38 -1.95
N PRO A 343 -8.12 -15.79 -1.44
CA PRO A 343 -7.89 -15.72 -0.01
C PRO A 343 -8.04 -14.28 0.51
N THR A 344 -7.48 -13.29 -0.18
CA THR A 344 -7.55 -11.90 0.34
C THR A 344 -8.68 -11.06 -0.25
N ILE A 345 -9.54 -11.64 -1.07
CA ILE A 345 -10.43 -10.86 -1.94
C ILE A 345 -11.58 -10.19 -1.22
N VAL A 346 -12.05 -10.77 -0.12
CA VAL A 346 -13.18 -10.21 0.63
C VAL A 346 -12.71 -9.21 1.65
N ALA A 347 -11.70 -9.57 2.45
CA ALA A 347 -11.09 -8.65 3.40
C ALA A 347 -9.71 -9.11 3.90
N GLY A 348 -8.87 -9.68 3.03
CA GLY A 348 -7.51 -10.02 3.45
C GLY A 348 -6.61 -8.78 3.48
N PRO A 349 -5.31 -8.94 3.80
CA PRO A 349 -4.36 -7.85 3.61
C PRO A 349 -4.36 -7.35 2.16
N ILE A 350 -4.41 -6.03 1.95
CA ILE A 350 -4.35 -5.43 0.62
C ILE A 350 -2.96 -5.68 0.04
N ASN A 351 -2.90 -6.45 -1.04
CA ASN A 351 -1.63 -6.85 -1.65
C ASN A 351 -1.11 -5.75 -2.58
N ARG A 352 0.20 -5.51 -2.54
CA ARG A 352 0.87 -4.64 -3.52
C ARG A 352 1.25 -5.44 -4.74
N ALA A 353 1.02 -4.87 -5.93
CA ALA A 353 1.48 -5.49 -7.18
C ALA A 353 3.00 -5.74 -7.18
N THR A 354 3.78 -4.80 -6.62
CA THR A 354 5.25 -4.88 -6.50
C THR A 354 5.76 -6.01 -5.61
N THR A 355 4.93 -6.59 -4.74
CA THR A 355 5.33 -7.68 -3.83
C THR A 355 4.64 -9.00 -4.13
N PHE A 356 3.41 -8.98 -4.66
CA PHE A 356 2.61 -10.18 -4.89
C PHE A 356 2.87 -10.83 -6.24
N ILE A 357 2.81 -10.05 -7.33
CA ILE A 357 3.06 -10.54 -8.69
C ILE A 357 4.40 -11.28 -8.81
N PRO A 358 5.49 -10.79 -8.22
CA PRO A 358 6.74 -11.54 -8.09
C PRO A 358 6.59 -13.02 -7.70
N GLN A 359 5.82 -13.27 -6.64
CA GLN A 359 5.62 -14.61 -6.11
C GLN A 359 4.86 -15.48 -7.12
N LEU A 360 3.98 -14.87 -7.95
CA LEU A 360 3.22 -15.55 -9.00
C LEU A 360 4.07 -16.02 -10.19
N LEU A 361 5.23 -15.39 -10.43
CA LEU A 361 6.06 -15.62 -11.61
C LEU A 361 7.05 -16.78 -11.44
N HIS A 362 7.21 -17.31 -10.22
CA HIS A 362 8.07 -18.44 -9.91
C HIS A 362 7.30 -19.63 -9.37
N LYS A 363 7.91 -20.82 -9.44
CA LYS A 363 7.37 -22.00 -8.77
C LYS A 363 7.34 -21.72 -7.28
N ARG A 364 6.18 -21.94 -6.67
CA ARG A 364 5.99 -21.82 -5.22
C ARG A 364 5.93 -23.20 -4.60
N THR A 365 6.38 -23.31 -3.35
CA THR A 365 6.20 -24.52 -2.54
C THR A 365 5.43 -24.14 -1.28
N PRO A 366 4.54 -25.01 -0.78
CA PRO A 366 3.95 -24.82 0.54
C PRO A 366 5.05 -24.55 1.58
N GLN A 367 4.79 -23.61 2.49
CA GLN A 367 5.73 -23.24 3.55
C GLN A 367 5.55 -24.17 4.77
N SER A 368 6.16 -23.84 5.91
CA SER A 368 6.16 -24.66 7.12
C SER A 368 4.74 -25.07 7.57
N LEU A 369 4.49 -26.38 7.65
CA LEU A 369 3.24 -26.94 8.20
C LEU A 369 2.99 -26.46 9.62
N ASN A 370 4.03 -26.31 10.43
CA ASN A 370 3.90 -25.82 11.81
C ASN A 370 3.30 -24.42 11.83
N LEU A 371 3.77 -23.53 10.95
CA LEU A 371 3.25 -22.17 10.84
C LEU A 371 1.82 -22.16 10.27
N ILE A 372 1.51 -23.01 9.28
CA ILE A 372 0.15 -23.16 8.74
C ILE A 372 -0.84 -23.49 9.86
N PHE A 373 -0.57 -24.55 10.63
CA PHE A 373 -1.45 -24.98 11.71
C PHE A 373 -1.48 -23.97 12.87
N TYR A 374 -0.36 -23.32 13.17
CA TYR A 374 -0.30 -22.26 14.18
C TYR A 374 -1.22 -21.07 13.84
N PHE A 375 -1.10 -20.52 12.62
CA PHE A 375 -1.95 -19.40 12.19
C PHE A 375 -3.41 -19.81 12.04
N LEU A 376 -3.69 -21.04 11.61
CA LEU A 376 -5.04 -21.59 11.57
C LEU A 376 -5.66 -21.64 12.98
N SER A 377 -4.95 -22.19 13.96
CA SER A 377 -5.39 -22.23 15.36
C SER A 377 -5.61 -20.83 15.95
N LEU A 378 -4.68 -19.90 15.68
CA LEU A 378 -4.77 -18.53 16.18
C LEU A 378 -5.95 -17.77 15.57
N GLY A 379 -6.16 -17.95 14.26
CA GLY A 379 -7.29 -17.36 13.54
C GLY A 379 -8.64 -17.86 14.06
N ILE A 380 -8.77 -19.17 14.28
CA ILE A 380 -9.98 -19.77 14.87
C ILE A 380 -10.19 -19.28 16.31
N LEU A 381 -9.17 -19.26 17.17
CA LEU A 381 -9.29 -18.71 18.52
C LEU A 381 -9.87 -17.29 18.53
N LYS A 382 -9.23 -16.39 17.78
CA LYS A 382 -9.61 -14.98 17.77
C LYS A 382 -11.00 -14.79 17.18
N LYS A 383 -11.28 -15.41 16.04
CA LYS A 383 -12.51 -15.18 15.29
C LYS A 383 -13.70 -15.97 15.83
N TRP A 384 -13.53 -17.26 16.11
CA TRP A 384 -14.63 -18.14 16.51
C TRP A 384 -15.00 -18.06 17.97
N LEU A 385 -14.03 -17.83 18.85
CA LEU A 385 -14.28 -17.80 20.28
C LEU A 385 -14.30 -16.36 20.78
N LEU A 386 -13.19 -15.62 20.63
CA LEU A 386 -13.09 -14.30 21.27
C LEU A 386 -14.04 -13.27 20.66
N ALA A 387 -14.04 -13.12 19.33
CA ALA A 387 -14.86 -12.10 18.66
C ALA A 387 -16.36 -12.39 18.76
N THR A 388 -16.78 -13.64 18.55
CA THR A 388 -18.19 -14.06 18.65
C THR A 388 -18.73 -13.92 20.05
N THR A 389 -17.99 -14.32 21.09
CA THR A 389 -18.42 -14.19 22.48
C THR A 389 -18.56 -12.72 22.86
N LEU A 390 -17.57 -11.88 22.55
CA LEU A 390 -17.67 -10.44 22.81
C LEU A 390 -18.88 -9.82 22.08
N GLY A 391 -19.07 -10.21 20.82
CA GLY A 391 -20.17 -9.75 19.98
C GLY A 391 -21.55 -10.10 20.53
N ALA A 392 -21.77 -11.39 20.78
CA ALA A 392 -23.08 -11.91 21.18
C ALA A 392 -23.45 -11.55 22.62
N VAL A 393 -22.47 -11.54 23.55
CA VAL A 393 -22.75 -11.35 24.97
C VAL A 393 -22.83 -9.87 25.33
N PHE A 394 -21.98 -9.01 24.77
CA PHE A 394 -21.87 -7.62 25.20
C PHE A 394 -22.26 -6.64 24.10
N VAL A 395 -21.67 -6.75 22.91
CA VAL A 395 -21.80 -5.70 21.90
C VAL A 395 -23.23 -5.60 21.36
N GLN A 396 -23.81 -6.69 20.86
CA GLN A 396 -25.13 -6.67 20.25
C GLN A 396 -26.22 -6.23 21.24
N PRO A 397 -26.30 -6.75 22.47
CA PRO A 397 -27.32 -6.32 23.42
C PRO A 397 -27.19 -4.84 23.82
N ILE A 398 -25.96 -4.39 24.11
CA ILE A 398 -25.72 -3.03 24.62
C ILE A 398 -25.90 -1.98 23.52
N PHE A 399 -25.39 -2.21 22.32
CA PHE A 399 -25.58 -1.27 21.20
C PHE A 399 -27.02 -1.28 20.67
N GLY A 400 -27.73 -2.41 20.78
CA GLY A 400 -29.11 -2.53 20.32
C GLY A 400 -30.14 -1.84 21.24
N ALA A 401 -29.85 -1.69 22.53
CA ALA A 401 -30.76 -1.06 23.50
C ALA A 401 -30.01 -0.28 24.60
N PRO A 402 -29.22 0.74 24.26
CA PRO A 402 -28.29 1.38 25.20
C PRO A 402 -28.98 2.07 26.38
N THR A 403 -30.24 2.50 26.21
CA THR A 403 -31.03 3.15 27.25
C THR A 403 -31.35 2.24 28.43
N SER A 404 -31.27 0.91 28.25
CA SER A 404 -31.55 -0.10 29.28
C SER A 404 -30.35 -0.46 30.15
N TYR A 405 -29.14 0.03 29.82
CA TYR A 405 -27.90 -0.39 30.48
C TYR A 405 -27.26 0.73 31.30
N ASN A 406 -26.61 0.36 32.40
CA ASN A 406 -25.79 1.27 33.20
C ASN A 406 -24.57 1.79 32.40
N SER A 407 -24.10 2.99 32.73
CA SER A 407 -22.91 3.58 32.09
C SER A 407 -21.67 2.67 32.04
N LEU A 408 -21.40 1.88 33.09
CA LEU A 408 -20.27 0.94 33.11
C LEU A 408 -20.48 -0.24 32.14
N GLU A 409 -21.71 -0.70 31.98
CA GLU A 409 -22.05 -1.71 30.97
C GLU A 409 -21.88 -1.12 29.57
N ILE A 410 -22.26 0.13 29.35
CA ILE A 410 -22.02 0.82 28.08
C ILE A 410 -20.51 0.95 27.78
N VAL A 411 -19.69 1.29 28.78
CA VAL A 411 -18.21 1.25 28.64
C VAL A 411 -17.73 -0.15 28.26
N LEU A 412 -18.25 -1.18 28.92
CA LEU A 412 -17.94 -2.57 28.57
C LEU A 412 -18.33 -2.90 27.13
N GLY A 413 -19.52 -2.48 26.66
CA GLY A 413 -19.96 -2.66 25.28
C GLY A 413 -19.00 -2.03 24.27
N VAL A 414 -18.57 -0.78 24.50
CA VAL A 414 -17.61 -0.07 23.63
C VAL A 414 -16.24 -0.75 23.63
N TYR A 415 -15.73 -1.17 24.79
CA TYR A 415 -14.46 -1.89 24.86
C TYR A 415 -14.54 -3.30 24.25
N ALA A 416 -15.64 -4.01 24.50
CA ALA A 416 -15.92 -5.30 23.90
C ALA A 416 -15.97 -5.18 22.37
N TYR A 417 -16.56 -4.10 21.84
CA TYR A 417 -16.58 -3.84 20.40
C TYR A 417 -15.19 -3.59 19.83
N ALA A 418 -14.36 -2.77 20.49
CA ALA A 418 -12.98 -2.55 20.07
C ALA A 418 -12.22 -3.88 19.94
N PHE A 419 -12.30 -4.76 20.94
CA PHE A 419 -11.64 -6.07 20.91
C PHE A 419 -12.31 -7.06 19.96
N GLN A 420 -13.63 -7.05 19.84
CA GLN A 420 -14.38 -7.85 18.86
C GLN A 420 -13.90 -7.52 17.46
N LEU A 421 -13.90 -6.24 17.06
CA LEU A 421 -13.46 -5.79 15.75
C LEU A 421 -12.01 -6.20 15.47
N TYR A 422 -11.13 -6.05 16.46
CA TYR A 422 -9.74 -6.45 16.35
C TYR A 422 -9.56 -7.97 16.19
N PHE A 423 -10.24 -8.77 17.00
CA PHE A 423 -10.11 -10.24 16.96
C PHE A 423 -10.79 -10.84 15.73
N ASP A 424 -11.93 -10.30 15.30
CA ASP A 424 -12.61 -10.76 14.10
C ASP A 424 -11.74 -10.55 12.87
N PHE A 425 -11.18 -9.34 12.73
CA PHE A 425 -10.37 -9.00 11.57
C PHE A 425 -8.96 -9.59 11.65
N SER A 426 -8.26 -9.46 12.78
CA SER A 426 -6.92 -10.06 12.90
C SER A 426 -6.97 -11.58 12.80
N GLY A 427 -8.00 -12.22 13.37
CA GLY A 427 -8.26 -13.64 13.22
C GLY A 427 -8.51 -14.04 11.77
N TYR A 428 -9.34 -13.28 11.03
CA TYR A 428 -9.50 -13.49 9.59
C TYR A 428 -8.17 -13.38 8.83
N THR A 429 -7.35 -12.37 9.14
CA THR A 429 -6.05 -12.22 8.48
C THR A 429 -5.07 -13.36 8.81
N ASP A 430 -5.12 -13.91 10.02
CA ASP A 430 -4.32 -15.09 10.40
C ASP A 430 -4.74 -16.33 9.59
N LEU A 431 -6.04 -16.52 9.36
CA LEU A 431 -6.53 -17.57 8.45
C LEU A 431 -6.00 -17.36 7.03
N MET A 432 -6.00 -16.13 6.53
CA MET A 432 -5.45 -15.81 5.21
C MET A 432 -3.93 -16.02 5.14
N PHE A 433 -3.20 -15.77 6.23
CA PHE A 433 -1.80 -16.15 6.34
C PHE A 433 -1.62 -17.67 6.19
N ALA A 434 -2.37 -18.47 6.94
CA ALA A 434 -2.31 -19.93 6.82
C ALA A 434 -2.57 -20.40 5.37
N LEU A 435 -3.56 -19.82 4.69
CA LEU A 435 -3.85 -20.13 3.28
C LEU A 435 -2.72 -19.71 2.34
N GLY A 436 -2.18 -18.51 2.52
CA GLY A 436 -1.02 -18.05 1.76
C GLY A 436 0.15 -19.02 1.88
N LEU A 437 0.46 -19.45 3.11
CA LEU A 437 1.51 -20.42 3.39
C LEU A 437 1.28 -21.77 2.69
N CYS A 438 0.04 -22.26 2.62
CA CYS A 438 -0.31 -23.46 1.83
C CYS A 438 0.03 -23.30 0.34
N PHE A 439 -0.12 -22.10 -0.21
CA PHE A 439 0.17 -21.80 -1.61
C PHE A 439 1.61 -21.31 -1.86
N GLY A 440 2.42 -21.18 -0.81
CA GLY A 440 3.75 -20.60 -0.91
C GLY A 440 3.76 -19.09 -1.16
N ILE A 441 2.68 -18.40 -0.79
CA ILE A 441 2.49 -16.95 -0.93
C ILE A 441 2.55 -16.29 0.46
N THR A 442 3.36 -15.25 0.58
CA THR A 442 3.49 -14.45 1.79
C THR A 442 2.70 -13.16 1.66
N HIS A 443 1.76 -12.94 2.57
CA HIS A 443 0.94 -11.73 2.65
C HIS A 443 1.61 -10.65 3.52
N PRO A 444 1.28 -9.36 3.32
CA PRO A 444 1.71 -8.31 4.23
C PRO A 444 0.96 -8.42 5.57
N GLN A 445 1.63 -8.10 6.67
CA GLN A 445 0.99 -7.98 7.99
C GLN A 445 -0.05 -6.86 7.98
N ASN A 446 -1.19 -7.10 8.64
CA ASN A 446 -2.25 -6.10 8.74
C ASN A 446 -2.36 -5.50 10.15
N PHE A 447 -1.85 -6.18 11.18
CA PHE A 447 -1.95 -5.73 12.57
C PHE A 447 -0.63 -5.90 13.33
N ASN A 448 -0.34 -4.95 14.23
CA ASN A 448 0.81 -5.00 15.14
C ASN A 448 0.48 -4.38 16.51
N ASN A 449 -0.33 -5.09 17.31
CA ASN A 449 -0.81 -4.66 18.63
C ASN A 449 -1.33 -3.20 18.65
N PRO A 450 -2.36 -2.88 17.86
CA PRO A 450 -2.83 -1.50 17.65
C PRO A 450 -3.29 -0.81 18.95
N TYR A 451 -3.87 -1.52 19.90
CA TYR A 451 -4.30 -0.94 21.17
C TYR A 451 -3.16 -0.69 22.18
N ALA A 452 -1.92 -1.06 21.82
CA ALA A 452 -0.72 -0.69 22.57
C ALA A 452 -0.13 0.67 22.15
N SER A 453 -0.75 1.35 21.18
CA SER A 453 -0.25 2.59 20.57
C SER A 453 -0.16 3.76 21.54
N LEU A 454 0.86 4.60 21.36
CA LEU A 454 1.09 5.77 22.23
C LEU A 454 0.41 7.05 21.73
N ASN A 455 -0.05 7.07 20.47
CA ASN A 455 -0.82 8.14 19.87
C ASN A 455 -1.56 7.62 18.62
N ILE A 456 -2.44 8.43 18.06
CA ILE A 456 -3.28 8.02 16.91
C ILE A 456 -2.48 7.74 15.61
N LYS A 457 -1.30 8.34 15.43
CA LYS A 457 -0.44 8.02 14.28
C LYS A 457 0.21 6.64 14.45
N ASP A 458 0.68 6.34 15.67
CA ASP A 458 1.18 5.01 16.03
C ASP A 458 0.09 3.95 15.86
N PHE A 459 -1.17 4.29 16.21
CA PHE A 459 -2.32 3.42 15.93
C PHE A 459 -2.48 3.09 14.45
N TRP A 460 -2.46 4.09 13.55
CA TRP A 460 -2.55 3.86 12.11
C TRP A 460 -1.33 3.15 11.50
N ASN A 461 -0.20 3.11 12.20
CA ASN A 461 0.97 2.29 11.82
C ASN A 461 0.85 0.83 12.29
N ARG A 462 -0.19 0.49 13.07
CA ARG A 462 -0.39 -0.83 13.69
C ARG A 462 -1.77 -1.43 13.41
N TRP A 463 -2.73 -0.62 13.00
CA TRP A 463 -4.08 -1.00 12.62
C TRP A 463 -4.22 -1.02 11.10
N HIS A 464 -4.78 -2.10 10.56
CA HIS A 464 -5.04 -2.27 9.13
C HIS A 464 -3.90 -1.75 8.23
N MET A 465 -2.67 -2.14 8.54
CA MET A 465 -1.44 -1.55 8.00
C MET A 465 -1.38 -1.58 6.46
N SER A 466 -1.98 -2.61 5.84
CA SER A 466 -2.08 -2.70 4.38
C SER A 466 -2.97 -1.61 3.77
N LEU A 467 -4.08 -1.25 4.41
CA LEU A 467 -4.95 -0.13 4.01
C LEU A 467 -4.32 1.23 4.35
N SER A 468 -3.79 1.37 5.56
CA SER A 468 -3.11 2.60 6.01
C SER A 468 -2.00 3.00 5.04
N SER A 469 -1.12 2.04 4.68
CA SER A 469 -0.10 2.28 3.67
C SER A 469 -0.69 2.49 2.27
N TRP A 470 -1.79 1.83 1.89
CA TRP A 470 -2.48 2.07 0.63
C TRP A 470 -2.97 3.51 0.50
N ILE A 471 -3.72 4.00 1.48
CA ILE A 471 -4.20 5.39 1.52
C ILE A 471 -3.02 6.37 1.45
N ARG A 472 -1.98 6.12 2.24
CA ARG A 472 -0.77 6.94 2.24
C ARG A 472 -0.12 7.03 0.84
N ASP A 473 0.12 5.88 0.22
CA ASP A 473 0.95 5.80 -1.00
C ASP A 473 0.18 6.11 -2.30
N PHE A 474 -1.15 5.99 -2.27
CA PHE A 474 -2.03 6.11 -3.44
C PHE A 474 -2.99 7.30 -3.39
N ILE A 475 -3.23 7.89 -2.21
CA ILE A 475 -4.05 9.09 -2.06
C ILE A 475 -3.21 10.25 -1.51
N TYR A 476 -2.71 10.12 -0.29
CA TYR A 476 -2.07 11.23 0.43
C TYR A 476 -0.78 11.73 -0.26
N ILE A 477 0.15 10.85 -0.58
CA ILE A 477 1.41 11.23 -1.25
C ILE A 477 1.14 11.84 -2.64
N PRO A 478 0.30 11.23 -3.51
CA PRO A 478 -0.06 11.84 -4.79
C PRO A 478 -0.72 13.22 -4.71
N LEU A 479 -1.54 13.49 -3.68
CA LEU A 479 -2.16 14.81 -3.48
C LEU A 479 -1.15 15.92 -3.14
N GLY A 480 0.02 15.56 -2.62
CA GLY A 480 1.07 16.50 -2.23
C GLY A 480 1.87 16.00 -1.03
N GLY A 481 1.24 15.22 -0.16
CA GLY A 481 1.85 14.71 1.06
C GLY A 481 2.30 15.86 1.97
N ASN A 482 3.57 15.87 2.35
CA ASN A 482 4.17 16.94 3.16
C ASN A 482 4.88 18.04 2.35
N ARG A 483 4.75 18.03 1.00
CA ARG A 483 5.55 18.91 0.12
C ARG A 483 5.02 20.34 0.06
N ASP A 484 3.71 20.52 0.15
CA ASP A 484 3.04 21.81 -0.06
C ASP A 484 2.80 22.60 1.24
N GLY A 485 3.61 22.32 2.27
CA GLY A 485 3.52 22.99 3.57
C GLY A 485 2.53 22.37 4.55
N PHE A 486 2.56 22.84 5.80
CA PHE A 486 1.88 22.20 6.93
C PHE A 486 0.35 22.18 6.79
N ILE A 487 -0.26 23.29 6.37
CA ILE A 487 -1.73 23.44 6.28
C ILE A 487 -2.28 22.51 5.21
N LEU A 488 -1.72 22.55 3.99
CA LEU A 488 -2.14 21.66 2.90
C LEU A 488 -1.90 20.19 3.25
N ALA A 489 -0.81 19.84 3.94
CA ALA A 489 -0.61 18.49 4.46
C ALA A 489 -1.73 18.03 5.41
N GLN A 490 -2.30 18.93 6.22
CA GLN A 490 -3.47 18.59 7.05
C GLN A 490 -4.71 18.38 6.18
N CYS A 491 -4.96 19.27 5.21
CA CYS A 491 -6.08 19.13 4.26
C CYS A 491 -6.00 17.80 3.47
N TYR A 492 -4.83 17.41 3.00
CA TYR A 492 -4.64 16.13 2.32
C TYR A 492 -4.86 14.93 3.24
N THR A 493 -4.55 15.07 4.54
CA THR A 493 -4.85 14.05 5.55
C THR A 493 -6.37 13.93 5.74
N VAL A 494 -7.09 15.05 5.80
CA VAL A 494 -8.57 15.08 5.89
C VAL A 494 -9.18 14.38 4.69
N ILE A 495 -8.77 14.73 3.47
CA ILE A 495 -9.25 14.09 2.25
C ILE A 495 -8.99 12.57 2.28
N ALA A 496 -7.76 12.17 2.63
CA ALA A 496 -7.36 10.77 2.64
C ALA A 496 -8.18 9.92 3.64
N MET A 497 -8.42 10.44 4.83
CA MET A 497 -9.17 9.74 5.88
C MET A 497 -10.69 9.82 5.70
N LEU A 498 -11.23 10.90 5.14
CA LEU A 498 -12.64 10.96 4.74
C LEU A 498 -12.94 9.94 3.64
N LEU A 499 -12.07 9.84 2.63
CA LEU A 499 -12.19 8.80 1.61
C LEU A 499 -12.07 7.39 2.22
N SER A 500 -11.23 7.21 3.25
CA SER A 500 -11.19 5.95 4.01
C SER A 500 -12.51 5.66 4.72
N GLY A 501 -13.12 6.66 5.35
CA GLY A 501 -14.43 6.54 5.98
C GLY A 501 -15.51 6.16 4.96
N ILE A 502 -15.67 6.96 3.91
CA ILE A 502 -16.64 6.69 2.83
C ILE A 502 -16.42 5.31 2.20
N TRP A 503 -15.16 4.87 2.07
CA TRP A 503 -14.86 3.52 1.61
C TRP A 503 -15.44 2.42 2.51
N HIS A 504 -15.48 2.63 3.82
CA HIS A 504 -16.06 1.67 4.75
C HIS A 504 -17.57 1.54 4.55
N GLY A 505 -18.32 2.62 4.39
CA GLY A 505 -19.76 2.55 4.11
C GLY A 505 -20.36 3.89 3.71
N SER A 506 -21.62 3.87 3.26
CA SER A 506 -22.32 5.02 2.69
C SER A 506 -23.02 5.93 3.72
N THR A 507 -23.05 5.56 5.01
CA THR A 507 -23.66 6.37 6.06
C THR A 507 -22.73 7.52 6.52
N ILE A 508 -23.33 8.59 7.06
CA ILE A 508 -22.58 9.74 7.59
C ILE A 508 -21.64 9.36 8.74
N ASN A 509 -21.98 8.31 9.48
CA ASN A 509 -21.19 7.77 10.59
C ASN A 509 -19.77 7.40 10.17
N PHE A 510 -19.59 6.79 9.00
CA PHE A 510 -18.24 6.45 8.52
C PHE A 510 -17.43 7.67 8.11
N ALA A 511 -18.07 8.68 7.51
CA ALA A 511 -17.41 9.95 7.21
C ALA A 511 -17.00 10.68 8.49
N LEU A 512 -17.87 10.71 9.51
CA LEU A 512 -17.55 11.25 10.84
C LEU A 512 -16.41 10.49 11.51
N TRP A 513 -16.42 9.16 11.45
CA TRP A 513 -15.32 8.34 11.94
C TRP A 513 -13.98 8.72 11.28
N GLY A 514 -13.96 8.89 9.94
CA GLY A 514 -12.77 9.32 9.21
C GLY A 514 -12.30 10.73 9.61
N LEU A 515 -13.26 11.65 9.80
CA LEU A 515 -12.99 13.00 10.29
C LEU A 515 -12.38 12.99 11.70
N LEU A 516 -12.99 12.25 12.63
CA LEU A 516 -12.51 12.12 14.02
C LEU A 516 -11.08 11.60 14.04
N HIS A 517 -10.77 10.50 13.35
CA HIS A 517 -9.39 10.01 13.27
C HIS A 517 -8.41 11.07 12.74
N THR A 518 -8.84 11.89 11.79
CA THR A 518 -8.02 12.98 11.27
C THR A 518 -7.81 14.09 12.28
N LEU A 519 -8.85 14.48 13.03
CA LEU A 519 -8.72 15.49 14.09
C LEU A 519 -7.70 15.05 15.14
N GLY A 520 -7.65 13.77 15.48
CA GLY A 520 -6.59 13.21 16.31
C GLY A 520 -5.20 13.39 15.68
N ILE A 521 -5.04 13.05 14.39
CA ILE A 521 -3.76 13.14 13.68
C ILE A 521 -3.29 14.60 13.60
N ILE A 522 -4.19 15.52 13.26
CA ILE A 522 -3.97 16.96 13.22
C ILE A 522 -3.58 17.47 14.60
N GLY A 523 -4.29 17.04 15.65
CA GLY A 523 -3.95 17.37 17.04
C GLY A 523 -2.50 17.02 17.35
N ILE A 524 -2.06 15.79 17.06
CA ILE A 524 -0.66 15.37 17.24
C ILE A 524 0.31 16.18 16.34
N ASN A 525 -0.06 16.50 15.10
CA ASN A 525 0.74 17.32 14.20
C ASN A 525 0.95 18.75 14.73
N ILE A 526 -0.11 19.38 15.22
CA ILE A 526 -0.08 20.74 15.80
C ILE A 526 0.71 20.73 17.10
N LEU A 527 0.44 19.78 17.98
CA LEU A 527 1.17 19.60 19.24
C LEU A 527 2.67 19.52 18.96
N ASN A 528 3.12 18.61 18.09
CA ASN A 528 4.54 18.47 17.72
C ASN A 528 5.17 19.74 17.12
N LYS A 529 4.38 20.64 16.53
CA LYS A 529 4.84 21.88 15.89
C LYS A 529 4.96 23.04 16.88
N ILE A 530 4.00 23.20 17.80
CA ILE A 530 3.94 24.33 18.76
C ILE A 530 4.98 24.16 19.86
N GLN A 531 5.06 22.95 20.40
CA GLN A 531 6.14 22.54 21.27
C GLN A 531 6.42 21.10 20.85
N PRO A 532 7.60 20.74 20.32
CA PRO A 532 7.94 19.33 20.12
C PRO A 532 7.86 18.67 21.49
N LEU A 533 6.67 18.19 21.83
CA LEU A 533 6.26 18.12 23.22
C LEU A 533 7.22 17.14 23.88
N ARG A 534 7.52 17.44 25.13
CA ARG A 534 8.02 16.46 26.09
C ARG A 534 6.96 15.37 26.30
N ILE A 535 6.46 14.72 25.24
CA ILE A 535 5.75 13.44 25.26
C ILE A 535 6.64 12.41 25.98
N GLN A 536 7.96 12.62 25.98
CA GLN A 536 8.91 11.92 26.84
C GLN A 536 8.54 11.97 28.34
N ASN A 537 7.82 12.99 28.81
CA ASN A 537 7.40 13.14 30.21
C ASN A 537 6.01 12.53 30.51
N ILE A 538 5.21 12.22 29.49
CA ILE A 538 3.96 11.48 29.70
C ILE A 538 4.35 10.00 29.86
N SER A 539 3.90 9.38 30.95
CA SER A 539 4.14 7.95 31.13
C SER A 539 3.55 7.19 29.93
N LYS A 540 4.30 6.20 29.39
CA LYS A 540 3.83 5.39 28.26
C LYS A 540 2.45 4.76 28.52
N PHE A 541 2.15 4.48 29.78
CA PHE A 541 0.85 4.00 30.24
C PHE A 541 -0.25 5.03 29.99
N LEU A 542 -0.07 6.28 30.44
CA LEU A 542 -1.08 7.34 30.26
C LEU A 542 -1.28 7.68 28.78
N ALA A 543 -0.21 7.75 27.98
CA ALA A 543 -0.30 7.98 26.54
C ALA A 543 -1.10 6.87 25.83
N ARG A 544 -0.86 5.60 26.21
CA ARG A 544 -1.65 4.47 25.71
C ARG A 544 -3.11 4.56 26.16
N PHE A 545 -3.36 4.89 27.42
CA PHE A 545 -4.71 5.01 27.97
C PHE A 545 -5.53 6.05 27.20
N ILE A 546 -4.98 7.25 26.99
CA ILE A 546 -5.62 8.32 26.22
C ILE A 546 -5.89 7.86 24.78
N THR A 547 -4.88 7.26 24.13
CA THR A 547 -5.01 6.80 22.74
C THR A 547 -6.07 5.71 22.60
N PHE A 548 -6.09 4.74 23.51
CA PHE A 548 -7.06 3.64 23.49
C PHE A 548 -8.49 4.16 23.66
N ASN A 549 -8.73 5.02 24.66
CA ASN A 549 -10.05 5.61 24.89
C ASN A 549 -10.50 6.48 23.71
N TYR A 550 -9.59 7.25 23.11
CA TYR A 550 -9.89 8.04 21.93
C TYR A 550 -10.32 7.17 20.74
N VAL A 551 -9.61 6.06 20.50
CA VAL A 551 -9.97 5.09 19.45
C VAL A 551 -11.29 4.38 19.78
N CYS A 552 -11.53 4.01 21.04
CA CYS A 552 -12.82 3.44 21.46
C CYS A 552 -13.99 4.42 21.23
N PHE A 553 -13.77 5.72 21.48
CA PHE A 553 -14.76 6.74 21.17
C PHE A 553 -15.06 6.82 19.67
N THR A 554 -14.05 6.77 18.79
CA THR A 554 -14.32 6.76 17.34
C THR A 554 -15.09 5.51 16.91
N TRP A 555 -14.85 4.37 17.55
CA TRP A 555 -15.55 3.12 17.27
C TRP A 555 -17.06 3.14 17.54
N VAL A 556 -17.55 4.04 18.41
CA VAL A 556 -19.00 4.25 18.61
C VAL A 556 -19.69 4.56 17.29
N PHE A 557 -19.13 5.50 16.52
CA PHE A 557 -19.68 5.89 15.22
C PHE A 557 -19.51 4.77 14.19
N PHE A 558 -18.42 4.00 14.25
CA PHE A 558 -18.18 2.93 13.29
C PHE A 558 -19.14 1.74 13.45
N ASN A 559 -19.60 1.46 14.67
CA ASN A 559 -20.53 0.34 14.92
C ASN A 559 -22.01 0.72 14.82
N SER A 560 -22.35 1.98 15.10
CA SER A 560 -23.76 2.39 15.19
C SER A 560 -24.40 2.43 13.80
N ASP A 561 -25.63 1.96 13.69
CA ASP A 561 -26.37 1.87 12.42
C ASP A 561 -26.54 3.25 11.75
N ASP A 562 -26.82 4.27 12.56
CA ASP A 562 -26.95 5.66 12.14
C ASP A 562 -26.46 6.64 13.23
N LEU A 563 -26.56 7.93 12.93
CA LEU A 563 -26.08 8.98 13.82
C LEU A 563 -26.90 9.07 15.11
N ASP A 564 -28.20 8.80 15.04
CA ASP A 564 -29.10 8.86 16.19
C ASP A 564 -28.81 7.74 17.18
N ALA A 565 -28.52 6.53 16.68
CA ALA A 565 -28.06 5.40 17.49
C ALA A 565 -26.73 5.71 18.20
N ALA A 566 -25.77 6.33 17.49
CA ALA A 566 -24.50 6.74 18.08
C ALA A 566 -24.70 7.78 19.20
N ILE A 567 -25.55 8.78 18.97
CA ILE A 567 -25.88 9.82 19.96
C ILE A 567 -26.64 9.20 21.15
N SER A 568 -27.55 8.28 20.90
CA SER A 568 -28.30 7.56 21.95
C SER A 568 -27.37 6.77 22.88
N LEU A 569 -26.39 6.06 22.33
CA LEU A 569 -25.36 5.35 23.11
C LEU A 569 -24.53 6.33 23.96
N LEU A 570 -24.06 7.44 23.39
CA LEU A 570 -23.27 8.45 24.12
C LEU A 570 -24.08 9.16 25.20
N THR A 571 -25.35 9.46 24.92
CA THR A 571 -26.27 10.09 25.88
C THR A 571 -26.55 9.15 27.05
N SER A 572 -26.81 7.87 26.75
CA SER A 572 -27.01 6.83 27.76
C SER A 572 -25.74 6.62 28.59
N LEU A 573 -24.56 6.61 27.96
CA LEU A 573 -23.26 6.52 28.67
C LEU A 573 -23.11 7.64 29.71
N TYR A 574 -23.52 8.87 29.38
CA TYR A 574 -23.41 10.01 30.28
C TYR A 574 -24.49 10.01 31.38
N HIS A 575 -25.73 9.62 31.08
CA HIS A 575 -26.85 9.75 32.01
C HIS A 575 -27.12 8.50 32.86
N ASN A 576 -26.88 7.29 32.36
CA ASN A 576 -27.37 6.04 32.98
C ASN A 576 -26.53 5.53 34.17
N TRP A 577 -25.70 6.37 34.78
CA TRP A 577 -24.83 5.95 35.89
C TRP A 577 -25.64 5.57 37.15
N TYR A 578 -26.89 6.04 37.25
CA TYR A 578 -27.81 5.73 38.35
C TYR A 578 -28.57 4.41 38.17
N LEU A 579 -28.58 3.81 36.98
CA LEU A 579 -29.23 2.51 36.75
C LEU A 579 -28.45 1.40 37.49
N PRO A 580 -29.12 0.36 38.01
CA PRO A 580 -28.40 -0.81 38.52
C PRO A 580 -27.64 -1.51 37.39
N ILE A 581 -26.48 -2.09 37.69
CA ILE A 581 -25.75 -2.96 36.75
C ILE A 581 -26.59 -4.24 36.59
N SER A 582 -27.09 -4.46 35.37
CA SER A 582 -27.96 -5.59 35.03
C SER A 582 -27.19 -6.90 34.84
N GLU A 583 -25.96 -6.82 34.34
CA GLU A 583 -25.09 -7.94 34.01
C GLU A 583 -24.04 -8.19 35.11
N PRO A 584 -24.17 -9.24 35.94
CA PRO A 584 -23.29 -9.47 37.10
C PRO A 584 -21.82 -9.66 36.73
N LEU A 585 -21.54 -10.09 35.49
CA LEU A 585 -20.19 -10.31 34.99
C LEU A 585 -19.51 -9.03 34.49
N THR A 586 -20.18 -7.88 34.52
CA THR A 586 -19.67 -6.62 33.94
C THR A 586 -18.33 -6.21 34.53
N LEU A 587 -18.24 -6.13 35.86
CA LEU A 587 -17.01 -5.70 36.55
C LEU A 587 -15.87 -6.69 36.37
N ILE A 588 -16.17 -7.99 36.38
CA ILE A 588 -15.19 -9.05 36.15
C ILE A 588 -14.65 -8.95 34.73
N THR A 589 -15.53 -8.80 33.73
CA THR A 589 -15.16 -8.72 32.32
C THR A 589 -14.35 -7.45 32.02
N LEU A 590 -14.76 -6.30 32.56
CA LEU A 590 -13.98 -5.06 32.48
C LEU A 590 -12.59 -5.23 33.08
N SER A 591 -12.48 -5.91 34.22
CA SER A 591 -11.21 -6.19 34.87
C SER A 591 -10.32 -7.10 34.01
N ILE A 592 -10.89 -8.14 33.39
CA ILE A 592 -10.16 -9.03 32.46
C ILE A 592 -9.66 -8.25 31.24
N ILE A 593 -10.52 -7.43 30.63
CA ILE A 593 -10.15 -6.59 29.48
C ILE A 593 -9.04 -5.62 29.87
N PHE A 594 -9.15 -4.97 31.02
CA PHE A 594 -8.15 -4.03 31.51
C PHE A 594 -6.80 -4.70 31.78
N ILE A 595 -6.80 -5.87 32.43
CA ILE A 595 -5.59 -6.67 32.67
C ILE A 595 -4.97 -7.05 31.32
N TYR A 596 -5.77 -7.64 30.41
CA TYR A 596 -5.28 -7.99 29.07
C TYR A 596 -4.64 -6.79 28.35
N TRP A 597 -5.31 -5.64 28.39
CA TRP A 597 -4.83 -4.39 27.78
C TRP A 597 -3.50 -3.90 28.38
N CYS A 598 -3.33 -4.00 29.71
CA CYS A 598 -2.08 -3.65 30.38
C CYS A 598 -0.91 -4.52 29.88
N PHE A 599 -1.16 -5.81 29.68
CA PHE A 599 -0.15 -6.81 29.30
C PHE A 599 0.02 -6.99 27.77
N LEU A 600 -0.71 -6.25 26.93
CA LEU A 600 -0.62 -6.34 25.46
C LEU A 600 0.81 -6.36 24.89
N PRO A 601 1.76 -5.50 25.33
CA PRO A 601 3.13 -5.53 24.79
C PRO A 601 3.88 -6.84 25.11
N LEU A 602 3.60 -7.44 26.28
CA LEU A 602 4.19 -8.69 26.71
C LEU A 602 3.59 -9.86 25.91
N PHE A 603 2.27 -9.87 25.73
CA PHE A 603 1.60 -10.83 24.85
C PHE A 603 2.12 -10.76 23.41
N GLY A 604 2.35 -9.56 22.89
CA GLY A 604 2.96 -9.36 21.57
C GLY A 604 4.31 -10.06 21.43
N LYS A 605 5.21 -9.85 22.40
CA LYS A 605 6.54 -10.52 22.43
C LYS A 605 6.42 -12.03 22.59
N LEU A 606 5.48 -12.50 23.40
CA LEU A 606 5.22 -13.93 23.60
C LEU A 606 4.78 -14.59 22.29
N ILE A 607 3.81 -14.02 21.59
CA ILE A 607 3.30 -14.51 20.30
C ILE A 607 4.43 -14.61 19.27
N THR A 608 5.25 -13.57 19.11
CA THR A 608 6.38 -13.59 18.16
C THR A 608 7.45 -14.63 18.53
N THR A 609 7.69 -14.80 19.83
CA THR A 609 8.64 -15.81 20.32
C THR A 609 8.11 -17.21 20.06
N LEU A 610 6.83 -17.46 20.36
CA LEU A 610 6.16 -18.74 20.10
C LEU A 610 6.17 -19.09 18.62
N SER A 611 5.80 -18.16 17.72
CA SER A 611 5.78 -18.42 16.29
C SER A 611 7.17 -18.79 15.75
N SER A 612 8.23 -18.09 16.21
CA SER A 612 9.61 -18.38 15.80
C SER A 612 10.11 -19.75 16.29
N LYS A 613 9.70 -20.15 17.50
CA LYS A 613 10.07 -21.44 18.08
C LYS A 613 9.30 -22.58 17.40
N ILE A 614 7.97 -22.46 17.30
CA ILE A 614 7.07 -23.46 16.70
C ILE A 614 7.50 -23.83 15.29
N ALA A 615 8.04 -22.88 14.50
CA ALA A 615 8.55 -23.15 13.16
C ALA A 615 9.58 -24.31 13.11
N ASN A 616 10.33 -24.55 14.19
CA ASN A 616 11.42 -25.51 14.26
C ASN A 616 11.13 -26.74 15.15
N TYR A 617 9.93 -26.84 15.74
CA TYR A 617 9.54 -28.00 16.57
C TYR A 617 9.09 -29.20 15.72
N ASN A 618 8.97 -30.37 16.36
CA ASN A 618 8.46 -31.58 15.72
C ASN A 618 7.06 -31.35 15.12
N THR A 619 6.95 -31.52 13.80
CA THR A 619 5.73 -31.22 13.04
C THR A 619 4.52 -32.04 13.48
N PHE A 620 4.70 -33.34 13.73
CA PHE A 620 3.60 -34.22 14.14
C PHE A 620 2.97 -33.76 15.46
N LEU A 621 3.82 -33.43 16.44
CA LEU A 621 3.36 -32.92 17.73
C LEU A 621 2.64 -31.58 17.59
N VAL A 622 3.21 -30.62 16.85
CA VAL A 622 2.61 -29.30 16.63
C VAL A 622 1.22 -29.44 15.99
N VAL A 623 1.10 -30.26 14.95
CA VAL A 623 -0.17 -30.47 14.25
C VAL A 623 -1.23 -31.07 15.19
N ILE A 624 -0.90 -32.10 15.96
CA ILE A 624 -1.84 -32.71 16.92
C ILE A 624 -2.29 -31.69 17.97
N VAL A 625 -1.35 -30.96 18.57
CA VAL A 625 -1.66 -29.95 19.59
C VAL A 625 -2.57 -28.88 19.00
N CYS A 626 -2.27 -28.37 17.81
CA CYS A 626 -3.08 -27.38 17.12
C CYS A 626 -4.49 -27.91 16.80
N LEU A 627 -4.62 -29.17 16.37
CA LEU A 627 -5.92 -29.80 16.10
C LEU A 627 -6.76 -29.96 17.37
N CYS A 628 -6.18 -30.50 18.45
CA CYS A 628 -6.86 -30.61 19.74
C CYS A 628 -7.30 -29.22 20.25
N PHE A 629 -6.43 -28.23 20.13
CA PHE A 629 -6.72 -26.85 20.49
C PHE A 629 -7.88 -26.25 19.67
N MET A 630 -7.90 -26.48 18.35
CA MET A 630 -9.00 -26.03 17.48
C MET A 630 -10.32 -26.69 17.88
N VAL A 631 -10.33 -28.01 18.14
CA VAL A 631 -11.54 -28.73 18.58
C VAL A 631 -12.07 -28.13 19.89
N ILE A 632 -11.20 -27.92 20.89
CA ILE A 632 -11.60 -27.29 22.16
C ILE A 632 -12.18 -25.90 21.91
N THR A 633 -11.50 -25.08 21.10
CA THR A 633 -11.93 -23.71 20.78
C THR A 633 -13.31 -23.68 20.12
N ILE A 634 -13.56 -24.56 19.16
CA ILE A 634 -14.84 -24.64 18.44
C ILE A 634 -15.96 -25.10 19.37
N ASN A 635 -15.69 -26.03 20.30
CA ASN A 635 -16.70 -26.50 21.26
C ASN A 635 -17.03 -25.47 22.34
N LEU A 636 -16.09 -24.56 22.67
CA LEU A 636 -16.33 -23.46 23.60
C LEU A 636 -16.96 -22.22 22.94
N ALA A 637 -16.91 -22.15 21.62
CA ALA A 637 -17.45 -21.02 20.86
C ALA A 637 -19.00 -20.99 20.88
N PRO A 638 -19.62 -19.80 20.80
CA PRO A 638 -21.04 -19.68 20.56
C PRO A 638 -21.50 -20.47 19.33
N SER A 639 -22.70 -21.04 19.38
CA SER A 639 -23.23 -21.87 18.30
C SER A 639 -23.43 -21.08 17.00
N GLY A 640 -23.20 -21.74 15.87
CA GLY A 640 -23.39 -21.18 14.53
C GLY A 640 -22.08 -20.82 13.84
N VAL A 641 -22.18 -20.36 12.59
CA VAL A 641 -21.00 -19.91 11.85
C VAL A 641 -20.81 -18.41 12.07
N PRO A 642 -19.66 -17.97 12.60
CA PRO A 642 -19.43 -16.56 12.90
C PRO A 642 -19.61 -15.70 11.65
N PRO A 643 -20.39 -14.61 11.70
CA PRO A 643 -20.36 -13.61 10.64
C PRO A 643 -18.97 -12.96 10.59
N PHE A 644 -18.69 -12.23 9.52
CA PHE A 644 -17.50 -11.40 9.42
C PHE A 644 -17.93 -9.94 9.47
N ILE A 645 -17.44 -9.17 10.45
CA ILE A 645 -18.01 -7.86 10.76
C ILE A 645 -17.89 -6.90 9.56
N TYR A 646 -16.78 -6.98 8.83
CA TYR A 646 -16.54 -6.17 7.64
C TYR A 646 -17.38 -6.55 6.42
N SER A 647 -18.11 -7.67 6.42
CA SER A 647 -19.08 -7.95 5.35
C SER A 647 -20.36 -7.10 5.46
N ASN A 648 -20.56 -6.44 6.61
CA ASN A 648 -21.75 -5.62 6.86
C ASN A 648 -21.56 -4.16 6.43
N PHE A 649 -20.38 -3.79 5.91
CA PHE A 649 -19.99 -2.40 5.60
C PHE A 649 -19.63 -2.18 4.11
#